data_AF-A0A6M5UA29-F1
#
_entry.id   AF-A0A6M5UA29-F1
#
_cell.length_a   1.000
_cell.length_b   1.000
_cell.length_c   1.000
_cell.angle_alpha   90.00
_cell.angle_beta   90.00
_cell.angle_gamma   90.00
#
_symmetry.space_group_name_H-M   'P 1'
#
loop_
_entity.id
_entity.type
_entity.pdbx_description
1 polymer ?
#
loop_
_entity_poly.entity_id
_entity_poly.type
_entity_poly.pdbx_seq_one_letter_code
_entity_poly.pdbx_strand_id
1 'polypeptide(L)'
;MRTPARVGLVAALSLVASTFVGVQPVVASTVTAADLPGLIAVAAETTSPAYDRERFEHWIDADGDGCNTRYEVLVAEAVTPPAVSGSCTLTGGSWVSVYDGFTTTSIEDLQVDHVVALAEAWRSGASAWTDEQRRAFANDLDVPYALAAVSGASNQAKSDHDPAEWQPTDVGNRCEYVTAWALVKYRWSLTVDQQEKDALTSALSGGCGAQAVTLPDTMITAVPNVPVDPGQTVIAPFADGTTRLSGSTRYETALQASKRYAAGVPAVFVATGSNFPDALSAASAAARVGGPLLLTTPGSLPAAVQNEIVRLAPKKIYVVGGRGAVSDTVLATLRGIAPTTRLGGASRYETGLGIVDATFPTSAHAIIATGRSFPDALAATGAAGARQAPVILVDGLQPRVSPATLSTLHRLGVTSVAIAGGSGAVSGGIADQLRADGIAVSRYGGASRYDTAALVNQAYFPPGSTTTMFLATGTDFPDALAGAALAGRLAAPLYVTSRACTPETIRSAVASLGASKRVVMGGAGAVSDAAAANLGCLSSSAPTIAGSVVVGSTLTARPGSWTAGTSFSYQWLANGAAISGATASTLTLTAGQHGKRISVRVTGARSGYVSASATSSATAAVVYPQRTPPVDIRNCPSWAPIKGNHSSSGEWIYHVPGGRSYADTNPEECFTTEAAAVAAGYRKSKV
;
A
#
# COMPACT_ATOMS: atom_id res chain seq x y z
N MET A 1 -45.84 -5.97 64.43
CA MET A 1 -46.03 -6.20 62.98
C MET A 1 -46.06 -4.85 62.30
N ARG A 2 -44.95 -4.44 61.69
CA ARG A 2 -44.77 -3.11 61.08
C ARG A 2 -44.44 -3.31 59.60
N THR A 3 -45.30 -2.79 58.74
CA THR A 3 -45.10 -2.54 57.31
C THR A 3 -44.03 -1.45 57.12
N PRO A 4 -43.08 -1.59 56.18
CA PRO A 4 -42.28 -0.47 55.72
C PRO A 4 -42.68 0.01 54.32
N ALA A 5 -42.73 1.33 54.21
CA ALA A 5 -42.90 2.12 53.01
C ALA A 5 -41.69 1.97 52.06
N ARG A 6 -41.96 1.95 50.75
CA ARG A 6 -40.93 2.03 49.69
C ARG A 6 -40.67 3.49 49.34
N VAL A 7 -39.39 3.88 49.40
CA VAL A 7 -38.85 5.15 48.90
C VAL A 7 -38.76 5.08 47.37
N GLY A 8 -39.28 6.10 46.69
CA GLY A 8 -39.22 6.24 45.24
C GLY A 8 -37.89 6.83 44.77
N LEU A 9 -37.29 6.21 43.76
CA LEU A 9 -36.18 6.75 42.98
C LEU A 9 -36.72 7.08 41.57
N VAL A 10 -36.78 8.37 41.23
CA VAL A 10 -37.16 8.84 39.90
C VAL A 10 -35.92 8.76 39.00
N ALA A 11 -35.90 7.82 38.07
CA ALA A 11 -34.94 7.78 36.97
C ALA A 11 -35.54 8.49 35.75
N ALA A 12 -34.89 9.57 35.30
CA ALA A 12 -35.26 10.28 34.08
C ALA A 12 -34.95 9.40 32.86
N LEU A 13 -35.99 9.00 32.14
CA LEU A 13 -35.89 8.33 30.84
C LEU A 13 -35.67 9.40 29.75
N SER A 14 -34.44 9.51 29.24
CA SER A 14 -34.17 10.28 28.02
C SER A 14 -34.68 9.48 26.81
N LEU A 15 -35.73 9.97 26.17
CA LEU A 15 -36.28 9.44 24.94
C LEU A 15 -35.31 9.72 23.77
N VAL A 16 -34.52 8.73 23.36
CA VAL A 16 -33.76 8.80 22.11
C VAL A 16 -34.73 8.40 20.99
N ALA A 17 -35.19 9.38 20.22
CA ALA A 17 -35.89 9.13 18.97
C ALA A 17 -34.89 8.59 17.94
N SER A 18 -34.84 7.26 17.79
CA SER A 18 -34.14 6.62 16.68
C SER A 18 -34.86 6.96 15.38
N THR A 19 -34.32 7.93 14.63
CA THR A 19 -34.66 8.09 13.22
C THR A 19 -34.06 6.90 12.46
N PHE A 20 -34.88 5.89 12.17
CA PHE A 20 -34.54 4.88 11.17
C PHE A 20 -34.37 5.60 9.83
N VAL A 21 -33.13 5.73 9.38
CA VAL A 21 -32.85 5.99 7.96
C VAL A 21 -33.19 4.70 7.25
N GLY A 22 -34.36 4.66 6.60
CA GLY A 22 -34.71 3.59 5.69
C GLY A 22 -33.66 3.54 4.58
N VAL A 23 -32.87 2.47 4.56
CA VAL A 23 -32.05 2.09 3.42
C VAL A 23 -33.00 1.96 2.23
N GLN A 24 -32.88 2.83 1.22
CA GLN A 24 -33.58 2.56 -0.03
C GLN A 24 -32.95 1.31 -0.65
N PRO A 25 -33.75 0.32 -1.09
CA PRO A 25 -33.22 -0.90 -1.68
C PRO A 25 -32.43 -0.55 -2.94
N VAL A 26 -31.27 -1.20 -3.09
CA VAL A 26 -30.53 -1.27 -4.34
C VAL A 26 -31.50 -1.73 -5.41
N VAL A 27 -31.73 -0.92 -6.46
CA VAL A 27 -32.60 -1.35 -7.57
C VAL A 27 -31.86 -2.46 -8.30
N ALA A 28 -32.18 -3.71 -7.96
CA ALA A 28 -31.65 -4.87 -8.65
C ALA A 28 -32.07 -4.78 -10.13
N SER A 29 -31.15 -5.05 -11.05
CA SER A 29 -31.46 -4.98 -12.48
C SER A 29 -32.36 -6.16 -12.85
N THR A 30 -33.61 -5.87 -13.18
CA THR A 30 -34.57 -6.86 -13.63
C THR A 30 -34.55 -6.95 -15.16
N VAL A 31 -34.48 -8.17 -15.69
CA VAL A 31 -34.60 -8.48 -17.12
C VAL A 31 -35.71 -9.50 -17.33
N THR A 32 -36.03 -9.84 -18.57
CA THR A 32 -36.88 -11.00 -18.85
C THR A 32 -36.03 -12.27 -18.92
N ALA A 33 -36.60 -13.42 -18.57
CA ALA A 33 -35.88 -14.70 -18.66
C ALA A 33 -35.39 -14.97 -20.09
N ALA A 34 -36.12 -14.50 -21.12
CA ALA A 34 -35.71 -14.57 -22.52
C ALA A 34 -34.40 -13.81 -22.84
N ASP A 35 -34.02 -12.81 -22.03
CA ASP A 35 -32.79 -12.04 -22.23
C ASP A 35 -31.54 -12.79 -21.76
N LEU A 36 -31.67 -13.73 -20.82
CA LEU A 36 -30.56 -14.37 -20.12
C LEU A 36 -29.53 -15.05 -21.06
N PRO A 37 -29.92 -15.82 -22.09
CA PRO A 37 -28.94 -16.44 -23.01
C PRO A 37 -28.10 -15.41 -23.77
N GLY A 38 -28.63 -14.20 -23.97
CA GLY A 38 -27.93 -13.08 -24.61
C GLY A 38 -26.89 -12.42 -23.70
N LEU A 39 -27.01 -12.60 -22.38
CA LEU A 39 -26.12 -12.02 -21.38
C LEU A 39 -24.91 -12.91 -21.06
N ILE A 40 -24.90 -14.15 -21.52
CA ILE A 40 -23.84 -15.14 -21.25
C ILE A 40 -22.92 -15.26 -22.48
N ALA A 41 -21.60 -15.33 -22.22
CA ALA A 41 -20.59 -15.46 -23.26
C ALA A 41 -20.63 -16.86 -23.90
N VAL A 42 -20.42 -16.91 -25.21
CA VAL A 42 -20.38 -18.17 -25.96
C VAL A 42 -18.94 -18.63 -26.16
N ALA A 43 -18.63 -19.84 -25.70
CA ALA A 43 -17.35 -20.52 -25.97
C ALA A 43 -17.53 -22.03 -25.91
N ALA A 44 -16.75 -22.77 -26.70
CA ALA A 44 -16.73 -24.22 -26.62
C ALA A 44 -16.18 -24.70 -25.27
N GLU A 45 -16.77 -25.75 -24.73
CA GLU A 45 -16.28 -26.44 -23.54
C GLU A 45 -14.82 -26.91 -23.71
N THR A 46 -14.06 -26.84 -22.62
CA THR A 46 -12.65 -27.27 -22.59
C THR A 46 -12.48 -28.54 -21.76
N THR A 47 -11.76 -29.54 -22.29
CA THR A 47 -11.40 -30.76 -21.55
C THR A 47 -9.97 -30.72 -21.00
N SER A 48 -9.29 -29.58 -21.16
CA SER A 48 -7.93 -29.35 -20.70
C SER A 48 -7.85 -28.07 -19.86
N PRO A 49 -7.37 -28.11 -18.61
CA PRO A 49 -6.90 -29.31 -17.89
C PRO A 49 -8.02 -30.33 -17.65
N ALA A 50 -7.63 -31.59 -17.42
CA ALA A 50 -8.57 -32.65 -17.05
C ALA A 50 -9.33 -32.27 -15.78
N TYR A 51 -10.63 -32.60 -15.71
CA TYR A 51 -11.48 -32.27 -14.57
C TYR A 51 -10.93 -32.87 -13.27
N ASP A 52 -10.81 -32.03 -12.25
CA ASP A 52 -10.37 -32.41 -10.91
C ASP A 52 -11.42 -31.99 -9.88
N ARG A 53 -12.20 -32.98 -9.42
CA ARG A 53 -13.28 -32.79 -8.46
C ARG A 53 -12.76 -32.37 -7.09
N GLU A 54 -11.58 -32.82 -6.66
CA GLU A 54 -11.06 -32.58 -5.31
C GLU A 54 -10.81 -31.10 -5.03
N ARG A 55 -10.69 -30.31 -6.09
CA ARG A 55 -10.48 -28.86 -5.98
C ARG A 55 -11.77 -28.04 -5.83
N PHE A 56 -12.94 -28.68 -5.82
CA PHE A 56 -14.20 -28.08 -5.40
C PHE A 56 -14.49 -28.54 -3.97
N GLU A 57 -13.88 -27.88 -2.98
CA GLU A 57 -14.11 -28.21 -1.58
C GLU A 57 -15.60 -28.01 -1.23
N HIS A 58 -16.30 -29.12 -1.02
CA HIS A 58 -17.68 -29.21 -0.55
C HIS A 58 -17.74 -30.40 0.43
N TRP A 59 -18.62 -30.50 1.41
CA TRP A 59 -19.66 -29.58 1.89
C TRP A 59 -19.12 -28.86 3.13
N ILE A 60 -19.07 -27.53 3.12
CA ILE A 60 -18.49 -26.77 4.23
C ILE A 60 -19.57 -26.33 5.22
N ASP A 61 -19.21 -26.19 6.48
CA ASP A 61 -19.98 -25.48 7.50
C ASP A 61 -19.45 -24.04 7.54
N ALA A 62 -20.13 -23.14 6.83
CA ALA A 62 -19.62 -21.79 6.56
C ALA A 62 -19.84 -20.82 7.72
N ASP A 63 -20.95 -20.97 8.45
CA ASP A 63 -21.32 -20.12 9.59
C ASP A 63 -20.99 -20.74 10.95
N GLY A 64 -20.55 -22.01 10.97
CA GLY A 64 -20.06 -22.71 12.15
C GLY A 64 -21.18 -23.18 13.06
N ASP A 65 -22.40 -23.33 12.56
CA ASP A 65 -23.57 -23.75 13.33
C ASP A 65 -23.69 -25.29 13.46
N GLY A 66 -22.82 -26.03 12.76
CA GLY A 66 -22.77 -27.49 12.73
C GLY A 66 -23.48 -28.11 11.52
N CYS A 67 -24.22 -27.33 10.73
CA CYS A 67 -24.82 -27.74 9.47
C CYS A 67 -23.90 -27.37 8.30
N ASN A 68 -23.48 -28.38 7.53
CA ASN A 68 -22.78 -28.10 6.29
C ASN A 68 -23.76 -27.74 5.18
N THR A 69 -23.26 -27.16 4.09
CA THR A 69 -24.04 -26.72 2.92
C THR A 69 -25.07 -27.75 2.42
N ARG A 70 -24.77 -29.05 2.46
CA ARG A 70 -25.76 -30.07 2.06
C ARG A 70 -26.98 -30.03 2.95
N TYR A 71 -26.78 -29.98 4.26
CA TYR A 71 -27.89 -29.97 5.21
C TYR A 71 -28.62 -28.63 5.23
N GLU A 72 -27.91 -27.52 4.98
CA GLU A 72 -28.54 -26.21 4.76
C GLU A 72 -29.57 -26.25 3.63
N VAL A 73 -29.19 -26.82 2.47
CA VAL A 73 -30.12 -26.98 1.34
C VAL A 73 -31.30 -27.87 1.71
N LEU A 74 -31.05 -29.01 2.39
CA LEU A 74 -32.14 -29.92 2.80
C LEU A 74 -33.11 -29.25 3.79
N VAL A 75 -32.64 -28.37 4.67
CA VAL A 75 -33.51 -27.61 5.57
C VAL A 75 -34.30 -26.56 4.80
N ALA A 76 -33.63 -25.81 3.90
CA ALA A 76 -34.24 -24.74 3.12
C ALA A 76 -35.33 -25.22 2.15
N GLU A 77 -35.16 -26.40 1.55
CA GLU A 77 -36.06 -26.92 0.51
C GLU A 77 -37.10 -27.93 1.02
N ALA A 78 -37.16 -28.17 2.33
CA ALA A 78 -38.15 -29.08 2.89
C ALA A 78 -39.58 -28.52 2.73
N VAL A 79 -40.49 -29.32 2.15
CA VAL A 79 -41.93 -29.01 2.09
C VAL A 79 -42.54 -28.99 3.48
N THR A 80 -42.18 -29.98 4.30
CA THR A 80 -42.44 -29.97 5.74
C THR A 80 -41.10 -29.86 6.45
N PRO A 81 -40.84 -28.81 7.24
CA PRO A 81 -39.55 -28.62 7.89
C PRO A 81 -39.18 -29.79 8.81
N PRO A 82 -37.94 -30.32 8.75
CA PRO A 82 -37.44 -31.30 9.72
C PRO A 82 -37.08 -30.62 11.05
N ALA A 83 -37.03 -31.40 12.14
CA ALA A 83 -36.40 -30.96 13.38
C ALA A 83 -34.86 -31.08 13.25
N VAL A 84 -34.15 -30.01 13.59
CA VAL A 84 -32.66 -29.94 13.58
C VAL A 84 -32.15 -30.07 15.02
N SER A 85 -31.20 -30.98 15.26
CA SER A 85 -30.63 -31.22 16.59
C SER A 85 -29.12 -31.46 16.58
N GLY A 86 -28.43 -31.11 17.67
CA GLY A 86 -26.99 -31.35 17.81
C GLY A 86 -26.16 -30.70 16.68
N SER A 87 -25.18 -31.42 16.15
CA SER A 87 -24.37 -31.04 14.98
C SER A 87 -25.10 -31.35 13.66
N CYS A 88 -26.31 -30.79 13.49
CA CYS A 88 -27.16 -30.94 12.30
C CYS A 88 -27.70 -32.35 11.99
N THR A 89 -28.26 -33.03 13.00
CA THR A 89 -29.08 -34.22 12.76
C THR A 89 -30.52 -33.81 12.44
N LEU A 90 -30.98 -34.13 11.22
CA LEU A 90 -32.35 -33.90 10.77
C LEU A 90 -33.26 -35.07 11.14
N THR A 91 -34.42 -34.79 11.72
CA THR A 91 -35.45 -35.80 12.04
C THR A 91 -36.84 -35.34 11.61
N GLY A 92 -37.59 -36.23 10.94
CA GLY A 92 -38.86 -35.88 10.30
C GLY A 92 -38.66 -35.07 9.02
N GLY A 93 -39.71 -34.38 8.58
CA GLY A 93 -39.72 -33.59 7.36
C GLY A 93 -40.19 -34.34 6.10
N SER A 94 -40.42 -33.61 5.03
CA SER A 94 -40.78 -34.15 3.72
C SER A 94 -40.23 -33.28 2.61
N TRP A 95 -39.77 -33.88 1.52
CA TRP A 95 -39.16 -33.21 0.38
C TRP A 95 -39.83 -33.62 -0.92
N VAL A 96 -39.73 -32.74 -1.91
CA VAL A 96 -40.12 -33.01 -3.30
C VAL A 96 -38.93 -32.65 -4.17
N SER A 97 -38.42 -33.64 -4.91
CA SER A 97 -37.32 -33.44 -5.85
C SER A 97 -37.78 -32.56 -7.01
N VAL A 98 -37.08 -31.45 -7.22
CA VAL A 98 -37.41 -30.46 -8.26
C VAL A 98 -37.22 -30.98 -9.68
N TYR A 99 -36.51 -32.10 -9.88
CA TYR A 99 -36.24 -32.63 -11.22
C TYR A 99 -37.27 -33.62 -11.74
N ASP A 100 -37.91 -34.39 -10.86
CA ASP A 100 -38.78 -35.51 -11.22
C ASP A 100 -40.07 -35.58 -10.40
N GLY A 101 -40.30 -34.63 -9.49
CA GLY A 101 -41.45 -34.60 -8.59
C GLY A 101 -41.46 -35.72 -7.55
N PHE A 102 -40.35 -36.46 -7.40
CA PHE A 102 -40.27 -37.56 -6.43
C PHE A 102 -40.41 -37.04 -5.01
N THR A 103 -41.37 -37.60 -4.27
CA THR A 103 -41.64 -37.21 -2.87
C THR A 103 -41.07 -38.22 -1.90
N THR A 104 -40.36 -37.77 -0.87
CA THR A 104 -39.83 -38.66 0.18
C THR A 104 -39.82 -37.98 1.55
N THR A 105 -39.80 -38.80 2.60
CA THR A 105 -39.53 -38.39 3.99
C THR A 105 -38.16 -38.89 4.45
N SER A 106 -37.41 -39.60 3.59
CA SER A 106 -36.07 -40.10 3.88
C SER A 106 -35.01 -39.22 3.23
N ILE A 107 -34.09 -38.70 4.03
CA ILE A 107 -32.95 -37.90 3.54
C ILE A 107 -31.93 -38.74 2.75
N GLU A 108 -31.96 -40.06 2.90
CA GLU A 108 -31.05 -40.99 2.19
C GLU A 108 -31.41 -41.11 0.71
N ASP A 109 -32.68 -40.87 0.35
CA ASP A 109 -33.14 -40.90 -1.04
C ASP A 109 -32.76 -39.61 -1.79
N LEU A 110 -32.28 -38.59 -1.08
CA LEU A 110 -32.00 -37.25 -1.59
C LEU A 110 -30.50 -37.02 -1.81
N GLN A 111 -30.19 -36.28 -2.87
CA GLN A 111 -28.90 -35.69 -3.13
C GLN A 111 -29.05 -34.17 -3.25
N VAL A 112 -27.95 -33.44 -3.05
CA VAL A 112 -27.90 -32.00 -3.36
C VAL A 112 -27.08 -31.88 -4.63
N ASP A 113 -27.75 -31.46 -5.69
CA ASP A 113 -27.14 -31.20 -6.99
C ASP A 113 -26.68 -29.76 -7.08
N HIS A 114 -25.60 -29.54 -7.83
CA HIS A 114 -25.23 -28.23 -8.34
C HIS A 114 -25.99 -28.04 -9.65
N VAL A 115 -26.92 -27.09 -9.70
CA VAL A 115 -27.79 -26.90 -10.89
C VAL A 115 -26.93 -26.83 -12.15
N VAL A 116 -25.85 -26.04 -12.11
CA VAL A 116 -24.72 -26.18 -13.02
C VAL A 116 -23.70 -27.14 -12.41
N ALA A 117 -23.54 -28.34 -13.00
CA ALA A 117 -22.72 -29.40 -12.44
C ALA A 117 -21.24 -28.97 -12.31
N LEU A 118 -20.53 -29.42 -11.27
CA LEU A 118 -19.12 -29.05 -11.04
C LEU A 118 -18.19 -29.36 -12.23
N ALA A 119 -18.42 -30.50 -12.90
CA ALA A 119 -17.65 -30.90 -14.08
C ALA A 119 -17.99 -30.04 -15.31
N GLU A 120 -19.26 -29.65 -15.48
CA GLU A 120 -19.68 -28.70 -16.51
C GLU A 120 -19.03 -27.33 -16.25
N ALA A 121 -19.18 -26.80 -15.03
CA ALA A 121 -18.61 -25.52 -14.63
C ALA A 121 -17.09 -25.49 -14.88
N TRP A 122 -16.38 -26.60 -14.61
CA TRP A 122 -14.96 -26.74 -14.94
C TRP A 122 -14.67 -26.52 -16.41
N ARG A 123 -15.44 -27.16 -17.30
CA ARG A 123 -15.25 -27.09 -18.75
C ARG A 123 -15.64 -25.73 -19.33
N SER A 124 -16.59 -25.04 -18.72
CA SER A 124 -17.09 -23.72 -19.14
C SER A 124 -16.43 -22.51 -18.45
N GLY A 125 -15.38 -22.73 -17.65
CA GLY A 125 -14.51 -21.65 -17.18
C GLY A 125 -13.91 -21.83 -15.78
N ALA A 126 -14.48 -22.70 -14.95
CA ALA A 126 -14.03 -22.90 -13.57
C ALA A 126 -12.66 -23.57 -13.44
N SER A 127 -12.17 -24.24 -14.49
CA SER A 127 -10.79 -24.74 -14.55
C SER A 127 -9.74 -23.63 -14.38
N ALA A 128 -10.09 -22.39 -14.74
CA ALA A 128 -9.22 -21.21 -14.59
C ALA A 128 -9.39 -20.48 -13.25
N TRP A 129 -10.37 -20.88 -12.43
CA TRP A 129 -10.65 -20.24 -11.14
C TRP A 129 -9.65 -20.65 -10.05
N THR A 130 -9.51 -19.82 -9.02
CA THR A 130 -8.83 -20.20 -7.78
C THR A 130 -9.60 -21.30 -7.05
N ASP A 131 -8.94 -22.00 -6.12
CA ASP A 131 -9.63 -23.00 -5.29
C ASP A 131 -10.67 -22.35 -4.38
N GLU A 132 -10.44 -21.12 -3.91
CA GLU A 132 -11.43 -20.33 -3.15
C GLU A 132 -12.69 -20.03 -3.96
N GLN A 133 -12.53 -19.65 -5.23
CA GLN A 133 -13.66 -19.42 -6.14
C GLN A 133 -14.44 -20.71 -6.41
N ARG A 134 -13.75 -21.84 -6.56
CA ARG A 134 -14.41 -23.15 -6.73
C ARG A 134 -15.08 -23.65 -5.45
N ARG A 135 -14.48 -23.42 -4.29
CA ARG A 135 -15.12 -23.62 -2.97
C ARG A 135 -16.36 -22.75 -2.83
N ALA A 136 -16.29 -21.47 -3.19
CA ALA A 136 -17.44 -20.56 -3.10
C ALA A 136 -18.57 -20.98 -4.07
N PHE A 137 -18.25 -21.36 -5.31
CA PHE A 137 -19.23 -21.91 -6.26
C PHE A 137 -19.88 -23.19 -5.75
N ALA A 138 -19.08 -24.13 -5.22
CA ALA A 138 -19.58 -25.40 -4.73
C ALA A 138 -20.46 -25.29 -3.48
N ASN A 139 -20.46 -24.13 -2.82
CA ASN A 139 -21.24 -23.86 -1.61
C ASN A 139 -22.05 -22.54 -1.70
N ASP A 140 -22.48 -22.14 -2.90
CA ASP A 140 -23.21 -20.88 -3.14
C ASP A 140 -24.64 -20.96 -2.60
N LEU A 141 -24.82 -20.50 -1.35
CA LEU A 141 -26.13 -20.39 -0.68
C LEU A 141 -26.73 -18.97 -0.76
N ASP A 142 -26.02 -18.01 -1.39
CA ASP A 142 -26.48 -16.62 -1.53
C ASP A 142 -27.67 -16.50 -2.48
N VAL A 143 -27.86 -17.48 -3.36
CA VAL A 143 -29.01 -17.58 -4.28
C VAL A 143 -29.68 -18.95 -4.14
N PRO A 144 -31.02 -19.02 -4.07
CA PRO A 144 -31.75 -20.23 -3.72
C PRO A 144 -31.81 -21.27 -4.85
N TYR A 145 -31.21 -20.98 -6.01
CA TYR A 145 -31.32 -21.77 -7.23
C TYR A 145 -29.96 -22.32 -7.71
N ALA A 146 -28.88 -22.11 -6.96
CA ALA A 146 -27.56 -22.63 -7.33
C ALA A 146 -27.40 -24.12 -6.97
N LEU A 147 -28.03 -24.54 -5.87
CA LEU A 147 -28.06 -25.90 -5.36
C LEU A 147 -29.51 -26.38 -5.27
N ALA A 148 -29.76 -27.68 -5.43
CA ALA A 148 -31.11 -28.25 -5.39
C ALA A 148 -31.15 -29.63 -4.73
N ALA A 149 -32.10 -29.86 -3.84
CA ALA A 149 -32.43 -31.17 -3.29
C ALA A 149 -33.23 -32.00 -4.31
N VAL A 150 -32.64 -33.10 -4.76
CA VAL A 150 -33.16 -33.92 -5.86
C VAL A 150 -33.07 -35.41 -5.53
N SER A 151 -33.85 -36.23 -6.23
CA SER A 151 -33.75 -37.68 -6.09
C SER A 151 -32.39 -38.17 -6.58
N GLY A 152 -31.84 -39.21 -5.95
CA GLY A 152 -30.58 -39.81 -6.43
C GLY A 152 -30.65 -40.29 -7.89
N ALA A 153 -31.84 -40.73 -8.36
CA ALA A 153 -32.04 -41.18 -9.73
C ALA A 153 -31.99 -40.04 -10.74
N SER A 154 -32.66 -38.91 -10.45
CA SER A 154 -32.64 -37.74 -11.33
C SER A 154 -31.27 -37.09 -11.40
N ASN A 155 -30.54 -37.01 -10.27
CA ASN A 155 -29.18 -36.48 -10.26
C ASN A 155 -28.20 -37.33 -11.09
N GLN A 156 -28.30 -38.66 -10.99
CA GLN A 156 -27.50 -39.57 -11.81
C GLN A 156 -27.86 -39.48 -13.30
N ALA A 157 -29.14 -39.30 -13.63
CA ALA A 157 -29.59 -39.12 -15.01
C ALA A 157 -29.09 -37.79 -15.60
N LYS A 158 -29.04 -36.72 -14.81
CA LYS A 158 -28.46 -35.43 -15.20
C LYS A 158 -26.95 -35.51 -15.37
N SER A 159 -26.22 -36.16 -14.46
CA SER A 159 -24.75 -36.19 -14.48
C SER A 159 -24.18 -34.77 -14.59
N ASP A 160 -23.36 -34.52 -15.60
CA ASP A 160 -22.75 -33.25 -15.98
C ASP A 160 -23.26 -32.75 -17.33
N HIS A 161 -24.43 -33.24 -17.75
CA HIS A 161 -25.12 -32.83 -18.97
C HIS A 161 -25.69 -31.41 -18.84
N ASP A 162 -25.53 -30.62 -19.88
CA ASP A 162 -26.13 -29.30 -20.00
C ASP A 162 -27.62 -29.37 -20.44
N PRO A 163 -28.36 -28.24 -20.48
CA PRO A 163 -29.76 -28.22 -20.89
C PRO A 163 -30.08 -28.65 -22.33
N ALA A 164 -29.08 -28.76 -23.21
CA ALA A 164 -29.23 -29.34 -24.55
C ALA A 164 -29.22 -30.87 -24.50
N GLU A 165 -28.51 -31.46 -23.54
CA GLU A 165 -28.35 -32.90 -23.38
C GLU A 165 -29.35 -33.52 -22.40
N TRP A 166 -29.76 -32.78 -21.36
CA TRP A 166 -30.67 -33.27 -20.31
C TRP A 166 -31.67 -32.20 -19.85
N GLN A 167 -32.89 -32.65 -19.52
CA GLN A 167 -33.95 -31.79 -18.97
C GLN A 167 -34.69 -32.54 -17.84
N PRO A 168 -35.19 -31.83 -16.81
CA PRO A 168 -36.08 -32.39 -15.81
C PRO A 168 -37.23 -33.18 -16.42
N THR A 169 -37.57 -34.33 -15.83
CA THR A 169 -38.74 -35.13 -16.22
C THR A 169 -40.03 -34.50 -15.71
N ASP A 170 -39.97 -33.75 -14.61
CA ASP A 170 -41.03 -32.83 -14.23
C ASP A 170 -41.07 -31.65 -15.20
N VAL A 171 -42.01 -31.72 -16.15
CA VAL A 171 -42.20 -30.69 -17.17
C VAL A 171 -42.58 -29.34 -16.57
N GLY A 172 -43.24 -29.33 -15.39
CA GLY A 172 -43.61 -28.10 -14.70
C GLY A 172 -42.42 -27.28 -14.24
N ASN A 173 -41.31 -27.96 -13.89
CA ASN A 173 -40.12 -27.31 -13.36
C ASN A 173 -39.06 -26.94 -14.42
N ARG A 174 -39.24 -27.35 -15.68
CA ARG A 174 -38.24 -27.09 -16.75
C ARG A 174 -37.92 -25.61 -16.91
N CYS A 175 -38.92 -24.74 -16.80
CA CYS A 175 -38.73 -23.29 -16.94
C CYS A 175 -37.84 -22.72 -15.83
N GLU A 176 -38.09 -23.15 -14.59
CA GLU A 176 -37.30 -22.72 -13.43
C GLU A 176 -35.87 -23.26 -13.51
N TYR A 177 -35.70 -24.53 -13.92
CA TYR A 177 -34.39 -25.14 -14.14
C TYR A 177 -33.53 -24.38 -15.17
N VAL A 178 -34.04 -24.11 -16.38
CA VAL A 178 -33.24 -23.42 -17.40
C VAL A 178 -32.98 -21.95 -17.05
N THR A 179 -33.89 -21.31 -16.30
CA THR A 179 -33.70 -19.96 -15.76
C THR A 179 -32.59 -19.95 -14.72
N ALA A 180 -32.65 -20.88 -13.75
CA ALA A 180 -31.63 -21.08 -12.73
C ALA A 180 -30.26 -21.35 -13.35
N TRP A 181 -30.19 -22.27 -14.31
CA TRP A 181 -28.97 -22.59 -15.05
C TRP A 181 -28.34 -21.33 -15.67
N ALA A 182 -29.13 -20.54 -16.41
CA ALA A 182 -28.64 -19.31 -17.05
C ALA A 182 -28.20 -18.26 -16.01
N LEU A 183 -28.92 -18.12 -14.89
CA LEU A 183 -28.56 -17.18 -13.82
C LEU A 183 -27.27 -17.61 -13.10
N VAL A 184 -27.05 -18.90 -12.87
CA VAL A 184 -25.81 -19.42 -12.28
C VAL A 184 -24.62 -19.19 -13.23
N LYS A 185 -24.78 -19.50 -14.52
CA LYS A 185 -23.76 -19.20 -15.54
C LYS A 185 -23.41 -17.72 -15.59
N TYR A 186 -24.41 -16.85 -15.58
CA TYR A 186 -24.24 -15.41 -15.53
C TYR A 186 -23.52 -14.95 -14.26
N ARG A 187 -23.98 -15.40 -13.08
CA ARG A 187 -23.42 -15.05 -11.77
C ARG A 187 -21.93 -15.37 -11.69
N TRP A 188 -21.53 -16.51 -12.24
CA TRP A 188 -20.16 -16.99 -12.14
C TRP A 188 -19.30 -16.70 -13.39
N SER A 189 -19.83 -15.94 -14.36
CA SER A 189 -19.16 -15.67 -15.63
C SER A 189 -18.65 -16.93 -16.34
N LEU A 190 -19.42 -18.02 -16.25
CA LEU A 190 -19.20 -19.23 -17.02
C LEU A 190 -19.69 -19.01 -18.46
N THR A 191 -19.08 -19.69 -19.42
CA THR A 191 -19.54 -19.66 -20.81
C THR A 191 -20.64 -20.67 -21.04
N VAL A 192 -21.38 -20.50 -22.13
CA VAL A 192 -22.20 -21.54 -22.72
C VAL A 192 -21.65 -21.91 -24.08
N ASP A 193 -21.75 -23.16 -24.49
CA ASP A 193 -21.47 -23.50 -25.87
C ASP A 193 -22.64 -23.11 -26.79
N GLN A 194 -22.50 -23.30 -28.10
CA GLN A 194 -23.55 -22.90 -29.03
C GLN A 194 -24.81 -23.77 -28.92
N GLN A 195 -24.67 -25.08 -28.68
CA GLN A 195 -25.81 -25.99 -28.54
C GLN A 195 -26.57 -25.70 -27.25
N GLU A 196 -25.84 -25.50 -26.16
CA GLU A 196 -26.37 -25.09 -24.86
C GLU A 196 -27.12 -23.76 -24.97
N LYS A 197 -26.54 -22.77 -25.66
CA LYS A 197 -27.20 -21.47 -25.88
C LYS A 197 -28.49 -21.59 -26.68
N ASP A 198 -28.50 -22.42 -27.72
CA ASP A 198 -29.68 -22.64 -28.56
C ASP A 198 -30.79 -23.33 -27.74
N ALA A 199 -30.43 -24.30 -26.89
CA ALA A 199 -31.36 -24.96 -25.98
C ALA A 199 -31.96 -23.99 -24.95
N LEU A 200 -31.14 -23.15 -24.32
CA LEU A 200 -31.60 -22.11 -23.40
C LEU A 200 -32.52 -21.10 -24.10
N THR A 201 -32.16 -20.65 -25.30
CA THR A 201 -32.97 -19.69 -26.08
C THR A 201 -34.33 -20.28 -26.45
N SER A 202 -34.38 -21.56 -26.82
CA SER A 202 -35.61 -22.27 -27.12
C SER A 202 -36.49 -22.45 -25.88
N ALA A 203 -35.90 -22.91 -24.78
CA ALA A 203 -36.62 -23.18 -23.52
C ALA A 203 -37.14 -21.91 -22.84
N LEU A 204 -36.40 -20.80 -22.95
CA LEU A 204 -36.75 -19.49 -22.40
C LEU A 204 -37.56 -18.64 -23.39
N SER A 205 -38.33 -19.28 -24.28
CA SER A 205 -39.26 -18.59 -25.17
C SER A 205 -40.69 -18.58 -24.61
N GLY A 206 -41.58 -17.75 -25.19
CA GLY A 206 -42.99 -17.71 -24.83
C GLY A 206 -43.27 -17.36 -23.37
N GLY A 207 -44.15 -18.13 -22.71
CA GLY A 207 -44.58 -17.87 -21.33
C GLY A 207 -43.46 -17.99 -20.29
N CYS A 208 -42.46 -18.85 -20.51
CA CYS A 208 -41.29 -18.96 -19.67
C CYS A 208 -40.41 -17.71 -19.81
N GLY A 209 -40.13 -17.31 -21.06
CA GLY A 209 -39.32 -16.13 -21.37
C GLY A 209 -39.87 -14.80 -20.85
N ALA A 210 -41.19 -14.69 -20.70
CA ALA A 210 -41.86 -13.47 -20.25
C ALA A 210 -41.69 -13.19 -18.74
N GLN A 211 -41.16 -14.13 -17.96
CA GLN A 211 -40.97 -13.96 -16.52
C GLN A 211 -39.90 -12.90 -16.25
N ALA A 212 -40.21 -11.98 -15.32
CA ALA A 212 -39.24 -11.01 -14.84
C ALA A 212 -38.27 -11.69 -13.86
N VAL A 213 -36.98 -11.58 -14.12
CA VAL A 213 -35.90 -12.19 -13.32
C VAL A 213 -34.95 -11.11 -12.85
N THR A 214 -34.51 -11.24 -11.61
CA THR A 214 -33.53 -10.33 -11.02
C THR A 214 -32.13 -10.87 -11.26
N LEU A 215 -31.27 -10.08 -11.89
CA LEU A 215 -29.89 -10.47 -12.12
C LEU A 215 -29.13 -10.53 -10.77
N PRO A 216 -28.42 -11.63 -10.47
CA PRO A 216 -27.57 -11.71 -9.29
C PRO A 216 -26.31 -10.85 -9.45
N ASP A 217 -25.68 -10.52 -8.33
CA ASP A 217 -24.33 -9.96 -8.34
C ASP A 217 -23.37 -10.96 -9.01
N THR A 218 -22.54 -10.48 -9.94
CA THR A 218 -21.52 -11.32 -10.58
C THR A 218 -20.36 -11.59 -9.61
N MET A 219 -20.09 -12.85 -9.31
CA MET A 219 -19.06 -13.32 -8.36
C MET A 219 -17.66 -13.34 -8.97
N ILE A 220 -17.58 -13.49 -10.29
CA ILE A 220 -16.32 -13.46 -11.05
C ILE A 220 -16.56 -12.54 -12.24
N THR A 221 -15.74 -11.51 -12.43
CA THR A 221 -15.76 -10.78 -13.70
C THR A 221 -15.02 -11.62 -14.74
N ALA A 222 -15.69 -12.10 -15.79
CA ALA A 222 -15.02 -12.63 -16.98
C ALA A 222 -13.85 -11.71 -17.33
N VAL A 223 -12.63 -12.25 -17.50
CA VAL A 223 -11.47 -11.45 -17.92
C VAL A 223 -11.84 -10.82 -19.25
N PRO A 224 -12.18 -9.51 -19.30
CA PRO A 224 -12.43 -8.88 -20.56
C PRO A 224 -11.04 -8.79 -21.18
N ASN A 225 -10.84 -9.36 -22.36
CA ASN A 225 -9.68 -9.00 -23.18
C ASN A 225 -9.74 -7.47 -23.35
N VAL A 226 -8.97 -6.76 -22.55
CA VAL A 226 -8.84 -5.31 -22.70
C VAL A 226 -8.09 -5.12 -23.99
N PRO A 227 -8.61 -4.32 -24.94
CA PRO A 227 -7.87 -3.99 -26.14
C PRO A 227 -6.50 -3.44 -25.73
N VAL A 228 -5.47 -4.23 -25.98
CA VAL A 228 -4.08 -3.84 -25.87
C VAL A 228 -3.87 -2.71 -26.86
N ASP A 229 -3.42 -1.56 -26.38
CA ASP A 229 -3.29 -0.39 -27.23
C ASP A 229 -2.27 -0.61 -28.38
N PRO A 230 -2.69 -0.70 -29.65
CA PRO A 230 -1.79 -0.82 -30.79
C PRO A 230 -1.33 0.54 -31.36
N GLY A 231 -1.66 1.67 -30.70
CA GLY A 231 -1.25 3.03 -31.13
C GLY A 231 -2.30 4.15 -30.96
N GLN A 232 -3.39 3.91 -30.24
CA GLN A 232 -4.46 4.88 -29.95
C GLN A 232 -4.08 5.90 -28.87
N THR A 233 -3.20 5.56 -27.93
CA THR A 233 -2.82 6.51 -26.86
C THR A 233 -1.76 7.49 -27.33
N VAL A 234 -2.18 8.73 -27.59
CA VAL A 234 -1.28 9.85 -27.88
C VAL A 234 -0.93 10.59 -26.60
N ILE A 235 0.37 10.69 -26.30
CA ILE A 235 0.90 11.45 -25.17
C ILE A 235 1.70 12.63 -25.70
N ALA A 236 1.36 13.84 -25.24
CA ALA A 236 2.09 15.05 -25.60
C ALA A 236 3.56 14.95 -25.17
N PRO A 237 4.53 15.29 -26.04
CA PRO A 237 5.95 15.13 -25.74
C PRO A 237 6.41 16.04 -24.60
N PHE A 238 7.54 15.67 -23.99
CA PHE A 238 8.28 16.53 -23.05
C PHE A 238 9.38 17.28 -23.79
N ALA A 239 9.58 18.55 -23.43
CA ALA A 239 10.72 19.35 -23.84
C ALA A 239 11.96 18.96 -23.01
N ASP A 240 13.15 19.29 -23.52
CA ASP A 240 14.40 19.12 -22.78
C ASP A 240 14.42 20.02 -21.53
N GLY A 241 15.14 19.57 -20.50
CA GLY A 241 15.18 20.20 -19.19
C GLY A 241 14.16 19.60 -18.23
N THR A 242 13.79 20.40 -17.21
CA THR A 242 12.90 19.95 -16.13
C THR A 242 11.47 20.40 -16.38
N THR A 243 10.54 19.44 -16.50
CA THR A 243 9.10 19.67 -16.48
C THR A 243 8.53 19.25 -15.13
N ARG A 244 7.82 20.14 -14.43
CA ARG A 244 7.14 19.80 -13.18
C ARG A 244 5.66 19.57 -13.42
N LEU A 245 5.15 18.40 -13.02
CA LEU A 245 3.74 18.07 -13.01
C LEU A 245 3.24 18.13 -11.56
N SER A 246 2.51 19.19 -11.22
CA SER A 246 2.06 19.43 -9.84
C SER A 246 0.77 20.23 -9.77
N GLY A 247 -0.04 19.95 -8.76
CA GLY A 247 -1.15 20.79 -8.31
C GLY A 247 -1.09 21.07 -6.81
N SER A 248 -2.06 21.80 -6.29
CA SER A 248 -2.20 22.10 -4.86
C SER A 248 -2.56 20.86 -4.04
N THR A 249 -3.16 19.87 -4.68
CA THR A 249 -3.53 18.58 -4.07
C THR A 249 -3.01 17.41 -4.91
N ARG A 250 -2.98 16.21 -4.30
CA ARG A 250 -2.63 14.96 -4.99
C ARG A 250 -3.54 14.69 -6.20
N TYR A 251 -4.81 15.06 -6.10
CA TYR A 251 -5.78 14.94 -7.19
C TYR A 251 -5.38 15.83 -8.35
N GLU A 252 -5.10 17.11 -8.10
CA GLU A 252 -4.68 18.04 -9.14
C GLU A 252 -3.34 17.67 -9.77
N THR A 253 -2.38 17.12 -9.01
CA THR A 253 -1.13 16.59 -9.59
C THR A 253 -1.42 15.43 -10.55
N ALA A 254 -2.32 14.50 -10.19
CA ALA A 254 -2.75 13.44 -11.11
C ALA A 254 -3.42 14.01 -12.38
N LEU A 255 -4.18 15.10 -12.28
CA LEU A 255 -4.73 15.80 -13.45
C LEU A 255 -3.62 16.34 -14.36
N GLN A 256 -2.50 16.83 -13.83
CA GLN A 256 -1.39 17.32 -14.67
C GLN A 256 -0.72 16.20 -15.46
N ALA A 257 -0.61 14.99 -14.89
CA ALA A 257 -0.17 13.81 -15.63
C ALA A 257 -1.18 13.40 -16.70
N SER A 258 -2.47 13.38 -16.33
CA SER A 258 -3.57 13.02 -17.23
C SER A 258 -3.73 13.96 -18.43
N LYS A 259 -3.52 15.27 -18.23
CA LYS A 259 -3.57 16.28 -19.31
C LYS A 259 -2.55 16.06 -20.42
N ARG A 260 -1.55 15.19 -20.22
CA ARG A 260 -0.62 14.78 -21.27
C ARG A 260 -1.25 13.82 -22.26
N TYR A 261 -2.30 13.11 -21.88
CA TYR A 261 -3.04 12.18 -22.73
C TYR A 261 -4.06 12.94 -23.59
N ALA A 262 -4.08 12.63 -24.89
CA ALA A 262 -5.16 13.03 -25.77
C ALA A 262 -6.49 12.35 -25.37
N ALA A 263 -7.61 12.87 -25.89
CA ALA A 263 -8.91 12.23 -25.73
C ALA A 263 -9.00 10.89 -26.49
N GLY A 264 -9.93 10.03 -26.09
CA GLY A 264 -10.16 8.72 -26.71
C GLY A 264 -9.30 7.60 -26.12
N VAL A 265 -8.89 7.70 -24.85
CA VAL A 265 -8.01 6.70 -24.22
C VAL A 265 -8.72 5.32 -24.10
N PRO A 266 -7.98 4.20 -24.22
CA PRO A 266 -8.59 2.87 -24.11
C PRO A 266 -9.24 2.61 -22.75
N ALA A 267 -8.64 3.11 -21.67
CA ALA A 267 -9.23 3.05 -20.35
C ALA A 267 -8.76 4.20 -19.45
N VAL A 268 -9.47 4.41 -18.36
CA VAL A 268 -9.02 5.20 -17.20
C VAL A 268 -9.06 4.34 -15.96
N PHE A 269 -8.01 4.40 -15.14
CA PHE A 269 -7.97 3.76 -13.83
C PHE A 269 -8.26 4.82 -12.77
N VAL A 270 -9.21 4.55 -11.88
CA VAL A 270 -9.59 5.44 -10.77
C VAL A 270 -9.31 4.73 -9.46
N ALA A 271 -8.37 5.24 -8.69
CA ALA A 271 -7.99 4.71 -7.39
C ALA A 271 -8.19 5.74 -6.28
N THR A 272 -8.26 5.27 -5.03
CA THR A 272 -8.31 6.18 -3.90
C THR A 272 -7.01 6.95 -3.69
N GLY A 273 -7.11 8.23 -3.35
CA GLY A 273 -5.97 9.06 -2.99
C GLY A 273 -5.52 8.91 -1.54
N SER A 274 -6.27 8.24 -0.65
CA SER A 274 -6.02 8.25 0.80
C SER A 274 -5.17 7.08 1.32
N ASN A 275 -5.40 5.85 0.83
CA ASN A 275 -4.64 4.64 1.18
C ASN A 275 -4.61 3.70 -0.03
N PHE A 276 -3.48 3.66 -0.74
CA PHE A 276 -3.43 3.23 -2.15
C PHE A 276 -2.50 2.04 -2.46
N PRO A 277 -2.30 1.04 -1.56
CA PRO A 277 -1.48 -0.12 -1.90
C PRO A 277 -2.03 -0.85 -3.14
N ASP A 278 -3.34 -0.94 -3.27
CA ASP A 278 -4.08 -1.53 -4.40
C ASP A 278 -3.81 -0.81 -5.74
N ALA A 279 -3.42 0.46 -5.69
CA ALA A 279 -3.22 1.30 -6.89
C ALA A 279 -1.85 1.08 -7.58
N LEU A 280 -0.92 0.38 -6.95
CA LEU A 280 0.42 0.18 -7.51
C LEU A 280 0.41 -0.82 -8.67
N SER A 281 -0.28 -1.95 -8.50
CA SER A 281 -0.54 -2.88 -9.60
C SER A 281 -1.36 -2.19 -10.71
N ALA A 282 -2.28 -1.29 -10.34
CA ALA A 282 -3.04 -0.50 -11.30
C ALA A 282 -2.18 0.45 -12.14
N ALA A 283 -1.07 0.99 -11.63
CA ALA A 283 -0.20 1.86 -12.41
C ALA A 283 0.46 1.08 -13.57
N SER A 284 0.94 -0.15 -13.32
CA SER A 284 1.49 -1.02 -14.37
C SER A 284 0.41 -1.47 -15.38
N ALA A 285 -0.80 -1.75 -14.89
CA ALA A 285 -1.95 -2.06 -15.75
C ALA A 285 -2.38 -0.87 -16.62
N ALA A 286 -2.44 0.33 -16.05
CA ALA A 286 -2.74 1.57 -16.77
C ALA A 286 -1.72 1.84 -17.87
N ALA A 287 -0.42 1.69 -17.54
CA ALA A 287 0.66 1.77 -18.52
C ALA A 287 0.49 0.77 -19.68
N ARG A 288 0.14 -0.48 -19.36
CA ARG A 288 -0.07 -1.57 -20.32
C ARG A 288 -1.30 -1.36 -21.22
N VAL A 289 -2.39 -0.84 -20.66
CA VAL A 289 -3.65 -0.59 -21.37
C VAL A 289 -3.63 0.72 -22.16
N GLY A 290 -2.72 1.65 -21.83
CA GLY A 290 -2.67 2.98 -22.47
C GLY A 290 -3.55 4.03 -21.78
N GLY A 291 -3.95 3.79 -20.54
CA GLY A 291 -4.79 4.71 -19.77
C GLY A 291 -4.00 5.56 -18.76
N PRO A 292 -4.50 6.75 -18.38
CA PRO A 292 -4.01 7.43 -17.19
C PRO A 292 -4.59 6.78 -15.92
N LEU A 293 -3.89 6.98 -14.81
CA LEU A 293 -4.38 6.69 -13.46
C LEU A 293 -4.75 8.01 -12.78
N LEU A 294 -6.02 8.13 -12.40
CA LEU A 294 -6.59 9.26 -11.69
C LEU A 294 -6.94 8.89 -10.25
N LEU A 295 -7.03 9.91 -9.40
CA LEU A 295 -7.28 9.74 -7.97
C LEU A 295 -8.65 10.32 -7.59
N THR A 296 -9.32 9.66 -6.66
CA THR A 296 -10.58 10.12 -6.04
C THR A 296 -10.49 10.10 -4.51
N THR A 297 -11.36 10.84 -3.83
CA THR A 297 -11.60 10.57 -2.41
C THR A 297 -12.44 9.28 -2.27
N PRO A 298 -12.43 8.59 -1.11
CA PRO A 298 -13.23 7.38 -0.95
C PRO A 298 -14.74 7.59 -1.14
N GLY A 299 -15.28 8.71 -0.63
CA GLY A 299 -16.72 8.98 -0.62
C GLY A 299 -17.24 9.83 -1.78
N SER A 300 -16.38 10.59 -2.45
CA SER A 300 -16.79 11.52 -3.50
C SER A 300 -15.74 11.71 -4.60
N LEU A 301 -16.22 11.81 -5.84
CA LEU A 301 -15.40 12.12 -7.01
C LEU A 301 -15.23 13.64 -7.10
N PRO A 302 -14.00 14.19 -6.99
CA PRO A 302 -13.80 15.63 -7.16
C PRO A 302 -14.26 16.08 -8.56
N ALA A 303 -14.98 17.20 -8.66
CA ALA A 303 -15.51 17.69 -9.94
C ALA A 303 -14.42 17.88 -11.01
N ALA A 304 -13.23 18.33 -10.60
CA ALA A 304 -12.09 18.46 -11.52
C ALA A 304 -11.61 17.11 -12.09
N VAL A 305 -11.71 16.03 -11.30
CA VAL A 305 -11.40 14.66 -11.74
C VAL A 305 -12.49 14.15 -12.68
N GLN A 306 -13.77 14.37 -12.34
CA GLN A 306 -14.88 14.02 -13.23
C GLN A 306 -14.76 14.69 -14.61
N ASN A 307 -14.51 16.00 -14.63
CA ASN A 307 -14.33 16.76 -15.88
C ASN A 307 -13.15 16.25 -16.71
N GLU A 308 -12.07 15.84 -16.05
CA GLU A 308 -10.92 15.26 -16.73
C GLU A 308 -11.24 13.88 -17.34
N ILE A 309 -12.01 13.03 -16.64
CA ILE A 309 -12.46 11.75 -17.20
C ILE A 309 -13.35 11.97 -18.42
N VAL A 310 -14.26 12.96 -18.37
CA VAL A 310 -15.07 13.35 -19.52
C VAL A 310 -14.19 13.84 -20.68
N ARG A 311 -13.19 14.69 -20.42
CA ARG A 311 -12.22 15.16 -21.45
C ARG A 311 -11.47 14.00 -22.10
N LEU A 312 -11.05 13.03 -21.31
CA LEU A 312 -10.32 11.85 -21.79
C LEU A 312 -11.18 10.92 -22.66
N ALA A 313 -12.51 10.98 -22.55
CA ALA A 313 -13.46 10.15 -23.28
C ALA A 313 -13.05 8.65 -23.31
N PRO A 314 -12.90 7.99 -22.14
CA PRO A 314 -12.39 6.63 -22.09
C PRO A 314 -13.40 5.62 -22.62
N LYS A 315 -12.91 4.56 -23.28
CA LYS A 315 -13.76 3.41 -23.66
C LYS A 315 -14.19 2.58 -22.46
N LYS A 316 -13.41 2.60 -21.39
CA LYS A 316 -13.67 1.86 -20.14
C LYS A 316 -13.08 2.56 -18.92
N ILE A 317 -13.73 2.42 -17.78
CA ILE A 317 -13.23 2.88 -16.48
C ILE A 317 -13.01 1.67 -15.57
N TYR A 318 -11.84 1.60 -14.95
CA TYR A 318 -11.53 0.64 -13.92
C TYR A 318 -11.47 1.33 -12.56
N VAL A 319 -12.39 0.98 -11.67
CA VAL A 319 -12.35 1.42 -10.28
C VAL A 319 -11.49 0.44 -9.49
N VAL A 320 -10.41 0.93 -8.89
CA VAL A 320 -9.42 0.12 -8.18
C VAL A 320 -9.68 0.13 -6.68
N GLY A 321 -9.84 -1.06 -6.11
CA GLY A 321 -10.12 -1.30 -4.71
C GLY A 321 -11.60 -1.58 -4.41
N GLY A 322 -11.83 -2.18 -3.25
CA GLY A 322 -13.17 -2.46 -2.72
C GLY A 322 -13.96 -1.20 -2.33
N ARG A 323 -15.18 -1.40 -1.82
CA ARG A 323 -16.11 -0.31 -1.44
C ARG A 323 -15.53 0.68 -0.41
N GLY A 324 -14.67 0.20 0.50
CA GLY A 324 -14.00 1.06 1.49
C GLY A 324 -12.91 1.96 0.89
N ALA A 325 -12.33 1.59 -0.25
CA ALA A 325 -11.34 2.42 -0.96
C ALA A 325 -12.03 3.42 -1.87
N VAL A 326 -13.02 2.97 -2.66
CA VAL A 326 -13.84 3.80 -3.54
C VAL A 326 -15.29 3.38 -3.38
N SER A 327 -16.12 4.25 -2.82
CA SER A 327 -17.54 3.97 -2.52
C SER A 327 -18.38 3.68 -3.77
N ASP A 328 -19.55 3.08 -3.57
CA ASP A 328 -20.50 2.83 -4.66
C ASP A 328 -21.12 4.14 -5.19
N THR A 329 -21.14 5.21 -4.41
CA THR A 329 -21.49 6.57 -4.88
C THR A 329 -20.53 7.05 -5.96
N VAL A 330 -19.22 6.86 -5.76
CA VAL A 330 -18.22 7.20 -6.78
C VAL A 330 -18.36 6.29 -7.99
N LEU A 331 -18.57 4.98 -7.78
CA LEU A 331 -18.78 4.03 -8.86
C LEU A 331 -20.00 4.38 -9.73
N ALA A 332 -21.13 4.74 -9.12
CA ALA A 332 -22.34 5.17 -9.82
C ALA A 332 -22.09 6.44 -10.66
N THR A 333 -21.36 7.41 -10.10
CA THR A 333 -20.96 8.62 -10.83
C THR A 333 -20.13 8.29 -12.08
N LEU A 334 -19.18 7.35 -11.96
CA LEU A 334 -18.31 6.93 -13.07
C LEU A 334 -19.06 6.13 -14.14
N ARG A 335 -20.02 5.27 -13.75
CA ARG A 335 -20.90 4.53 -14.67
C ARG A 335 -21.71 5.44 -15.58
N GLY A 336 -22.05 6.65 -15.11
CA GLY A 336 -22.71 7.68 -15.92
C GLY A 336 -21.82 8.31 -17.00
N ILE A 337 -20.51 8.04 -17.00
CA ILE A 337 -19.55 8.62 -17.95
C ILE A 337 -19.14 7.59 -19.01
N ALA A 338 -18.77 6.38 -18.59
CA ALA A 338 -18.35 5.30 -19.49
C ALA A 338 -18.52 3.92 -18.81
N PRO A 339 -18.50 2.80 -19.57
CA PRO A 339 -18.57 1.45 -19.01
C PRO A 339 -17.54 1.26 -17.90
N THR A 340 -18.01 0.91 -16.70
CA THR A 340 -17.16 0.91 -15.48
C THR A 340 -17.17 -0.45 -14.79
N THR A 341 -15.98 -0.97 -14.50
CA THR A 341 -15.77 -2.22 -13.77
C THR A 341 -14.99 -1.95 -12.49
N ARG A 342 -15.42 -2.51 -11.36
CA ARG A 342 -14.66 -2.50 -10.11
C ARG A 342 -13.70 -3.67 -10.08
N LEU A 343 -12.45 -3.42 -9.68
CA LEU A 343 -11.40 -4.39 -9.45
C LEU A 343 -10.97 -4.28 -7.99
N GLY A 344 -11.54 -5.09 -7.11
CA GLY A 344 -11.22 -5.07 -5.67
C GLY A 344 -11.45 -6.44 -5.03
N GLY A 345 -10.50 -6.88 -4.21
CA GLY A 345 -10.58 -8.11 -3.41
C GLY A 345 -10.65 -7.82 -1.91
N ALA A 346 -10.63 -8.87 -1.08
CA ALA A 346 -10.62 -8.75 0.38
C ALA A 346 -9.30 -8.18 0.90
N SER A 347 -8.21 -8.36 0.13
CA SER A 347 -6.89 -7.83 0.42
C SER A 347 -6.27 -7.08 -0.76
N ARG A 348 -5.26 -6.25 -0.49
CA ARG A 348 -4.45 -5.57 -1.53
C ARG A 348 -3.78 -6.53 -2.51
N TYR A 349 -3.50 -7.75 -2.06
CA TYR A 349 -2.87 -8.79 -2.86
C TYR A 349 -3.90 -9.36 -3.84
N GLU A 350 -5.11 -9.67 -3.37
CA GLU A 350 -6.22 -10.08 -4.24
C GLU A 350 -6.66 -8.97 -5.19
N THR A 351 -6.78 -7.72 -4.73
CA THR A 351 -7.04 -6.59 -5.62
C THR A 351 -5.96 -6.50 -6.70
N GLY A 352 -4.68 -6.63 -6.32
CA GLY A 352 -3.56 -6.65 -7.24
C GLY A 352 -3.66 -7.75 -8.29
N LEU A 353 -3.98 -8.99 -7.90
CA LEU A 353 -4.16 -10.11 -8.81
C LEU A 353 -5.39 -9.92 -9.72
N GLY A 354 -6.52 -9.44 -9.18
CA GLY A 354 -7.70 -9.12 -9.99
C GLY A 354 -7.46 -8.03 -11.04
N ILE A 355 -6.60 -7.05 -10.73
CA ILE A 355 -6.13 -6.07 -11.72
C ILE A 355 -5.31 -6.75 -12.81
N VAL A 356 -4.37 -7.60 -12.42
CA VAL A 356 -3.50 -8.30 -13.37
C VAL A 356 -4.32 -9.17 -14.30
N ASP A 357 -5.24 -9.96 -13.74
CA ASP A 357 -6.11 -10.85 -14.50
C ASP A 357 -6.98 -10.08 -15.48
N ALA A 358 -7.54 -8.95 -15.05
CA ALA A 358 -8.39 -8.13 -15.89
C ALA A 358 -7.64 -7.36 -16.99
N THR A 359 -6.30 -7.31 -17.01
CA THR A 359 -5.53 -6.40 -17.89
C THR A 359 -4.32 -7.01 -18.58
N PHE A 360 -3.84 -8.17 -18.13
CA PHE A 360 -2.72 -8.91 -18.72
C PHE A 360 -3.19 -10.30 -19.15
N PRO A 361 -3.42 -10.54 -20.44
CA PRO A 361 -3.77 -11.88 -20.93
C PRO A 361 -2.59 -12.85 -20.84
N THR A 362 -1.38 -12.36 -21.14
CA THR A 362 -0.11 -13.10 -21.01
C THR A 362 1.00 -12.13 -20.60
N SER A 363 2.06 -12.66 -20.00
CA SER A 363 3.30 -11.94 -19.74
C SER A 363 4.44 -12.91 -19.46
N ALA A 364 5.50 -12.88 -20.28
CA ALA A 364 6.72 -13.67 -20.03
C ALA A 364 7.51 -13.18 -18.80
N HIS A 365 7.27 -11.94 -18.38
CA HIS A 365 7.98 -11.28 -17.29
C HIS A 365 7.01 -10.78 -16.22
N ALA A 366 7.39 -10.79 -14.95
CA ALA A 366 6.67 -10.09 -13.89
C ALA A 366 7.64 -9.39 -12.93
N ILE A 367 7.19 -8.31 -12.29
CA ILE A 367 7.93 -7.69 -11.18
C ILE A 367 7.16 -7.94 -9.89
N ILE A 368 7.82 -8.56 -8.90
CA ILE A 368 7.27 -8.78 -7.57
C ILE A 368 7.82 -7.74 -6.60
N ALA A 369 6.94 -7.11 -5.84
CA ALA A 369 7.28 -6.17 -4.78
C ALA A 369 6.42 -6.43 -3.53
N THR A 370 6.87 -5.96 -2.38
CA THR A 370 6.11 -6.11 -1.14
C THR A 370 4.93 -5.14 -1.09
N GLY A 371 3.75 -5.62 -0.70
CA GLY A 371 2.57 -4.77 -0.47
C GLY A 371 2.52 -4.13 0.92
N ARG A 372 3.51 -4.38 1.78
CA ARG A 372 3.59 -3.86 3.16
C ARG A 372 4.09 -2.42 3.22
N SER A 373 5.17 -2.13 2.50
CA SER A 373 5.76 -0.80 2.33
C SER A 373 6.23 -0.70 0.88
N PHE A 374 5.65 0.22 0.13
CA PHE A 374 5.58 0.07 -1.32
C PHE A 374 6.35 1.12 -2.18
N PRO A 375 7.44 1.77 -1.71
CA PRO A 375 8.24 2.62 -2.58
C PRO A 375 8.96 1.83 -3.69
N ASP A 376 9.26 0.54 -3.44
CA ASP A 376 9.93 -0.33 -4.41
C ASP A 376 8.99 -0.70 -5.58
N ALA A 377 7.72 -0.94 -5.29
CA ALA A 377 6.68 -1.19 -6.31
C ALA A 377 6.46 0.02 -7.22
N LEU A 378 6.47 1.23 -6.63
CA LEU A 378 6.33 2.48 -7.36
C LEU A 378 7.49 2.68 -8.34
N ALA A 379 8.73 2.55 -7.87
CA ALA A 379 9.93 2.68 -8.70
C ALA A 379 10.00 1.61 -9.81
N ALA A 380 9.44 0.43 -9.56
CA ALA A 380 9.41 -0.66 -10.54
C ALA A 380 8.39 -0.46 -11.66
N THR A 381 7.43 0.47 -11.54
CA THR A 381 6.35 0.63 -12.53
C THR A 381 6.89 1.06 -13.91
N GLY A 382 7.91 1.93 -13.95
CA GLY A 382 8.57 2.31 -15.20
C GLY A 382 9.19 1.09 -15.92
N ALA A 383 9.93 0.27 -15.15
CA ALA A 383 10.53 -0.96 -15.64
C ALA A 383 9.47 -2.00 -16.08
N ALA A 384 8.37 -2.12 -15.33
CA ALA A 384 7.25 -3.00 -15.66
C ALA A 384 6.60 -2.58 -16.99
N GLY A 385 6.32 -1.28 -17.15
CA GLY A 385 5.76 -0.72 -18.39
C GLY A 385 6.66 -0.93 -19.61
N ALA A 386 7.97 -0.75 -19.47
CA ALA A 386 8.94 -1.00 -20.54
C ALA A 386 8.98 -2.48 -21.00
N ARG A 387 8.54 -3.41 -20.15
CA ARG A 387 8.41 -4.84 -20.46
C ARG A 387 6.97 -5.28 -20.74
N GLN A 388 6.00 -4.37 -20.70
CA GLN A 388 4.57 -4.70 -20.71
C GLN A 388 4.19 -5.75 -19.66
N ALA A 389 4.86 -5.73 -18.52
CA ALA A 389 4.77 -6.72 -17.45
C ALA A 389 3.93 -6.19 -16.27
N PRO A 390 3.27 -7.06 -15.50
CA PRO A 390 2.58 -6.65 -14.28
C PRO A 390 3.55 -6.40 -13.13
N VAL A 391 3.21 -5.44 -12.26
CA VAL A 391 3.71 -5.36 -10.89
C VAL A 391 2.77 -6.13 -9.97
N ILE A 392 3.23 -7.25 -9.44
CA ILE A 392 2.48 -8.13 -8.54
C ILE A 392 2.92 -7.85 -7.10
N LEU A 393 1.96 -7.50 -6.25
CA LEU A 393 2.21 -7.30 -4.82
C LEU A 393 2.09 -8.62 -4.07
N VAL A 394 3.03 -8.85 -3.16
CA VAL A 394 3.02 -10.01 -2.26
C VAL A 394 3.17 -9.58 -0.80
N ASP A 395 2.72 -10.41 0.14
CA ASP A 395 3.14 -10.26 1.53
C ASP A 395 4.59 -10.75 1.65
N GLY A 396 5.52 -9.85 1.39
CA GLY A 396 6.91 -10.21 1.18
C GLY A 396 7.63 -10.76 2.41
N LEU A 397 7.05 -10.70 3.61
CA LEU A 397 7.63 -11.34 4.80
C LEU A 397 7.24 -12.82 4.95
N GLN A 398 6.27 -13.30 4.17
CA GLN A 398 5.89 -14.71 4.16
C GLN A 398 7.02 -15.56 3.55
N PRO A 399 7.14 -16.83 3.96
CA PRO A 399 8.16 -17.72 3.41
C PRO A 399 7.90 -18.11 1.95
N ARG A 400 6.68 -17.89 1.44
CA ARG A 400 6.21 -18.29 0.11
C ARG A 400 5.21 -17.27 -0.43
N VAL A 401 5.07 -17.17 -1.75
CA VAL A 401 3.93 -16.47 -2.36
C VAL A 401 2.66 -17.28 -2.15
N SER A 402 1.50 -16.61 -2.19
CA SER A 402 0.22 -17.31 -2.10
C SER A 402 0.02 -18.26 -3.30
N PRO A 403 -0.77 -19.35 -3.15
CA PRO A 403 -1.14 -20.20 -4.28
C PRO A 403 -1.79 -19.42 -5.43
N ALA A 404 -2.63 -18.42 -5.13
CA ALA A 404 -3.25 -17.55 -6.13
C ALA A 404 -2.21 -16.74 -6.92
N THR A 405 -1.16 -16.24 -6.27
CA THR A 405 -0.06 -15.56 -6.93
C THR A 405 0.68 -16.51 -7.88
N LEU A 406 0.98 -17.72 -7.44
CA LEU A 406 1.69 -18.71 -8.27
C LEU A 406 0.86 -19.11 -9.50
N SER A 407 -0.43 -19.40 -9.29
CA SER A 407 -1.37 -19.68 -10.37
C SER A 407 -1.48 -18.53 -11.37
N THR A 408 -1.47 -17.28 -10.89
CA THR A 408 -1.45 -16.10 -11.78
C THR A 408 -0.18 -16.05 -12.62
N LEU A 409 0.99 -16.34 -12.05
CA LEU A 409 2.26 -16.39 -12.80
C LEU A 409 2.24 -17.48 -13.88
N HIS A 410 1.70 -18.67 -13.58
CA HIS A 410 1.54 -19.76 -14.54
C HIS A 410 0.56 -19.41 -15.66
N ARG A 411 -0.62 -18.87 -15.32
CA ARG A 411 -1.65 -18.45 -16.28
C ARG A 411 -1.12 -17.40 -17.25
N LEU A 412 -0.28 -16.48 -16.77
CA LEU A 412 0.38 -15.49 -17.61
C LEU A 412 1.50 -16.07 -18.49
N GLY A 413 2.01 -17.27 -18.18
CA GLY A 413 3.20 -17.83 -18.82
C GLY A 413 4.50 -17.14 -18.41
N VAL A 414 4.59 -16.68 -17.16
CA VAL A 414 5.79 -15.99 -16.65
C VAL A 414 6.96 -16.96 -16.59
N THR A 415 8.05 -16.63 -17.31
CA THR A 415 9.30 -17.39 -17.29
C THR A 415 10.39 -16.70 -16.47
N SER A 416 10.22 -15.43 -16.14
CA SER A 416 11.15 -14.72 -15.26
C SER A 416 10.49 -13.63 -14.42
N VAL A 417 11.03 -13.49 -13.21
CA VAL A 417 10.59 -12.55 -12.19
C VAL A 417 11.75 -11.66 -11.77
N ALA A 418 11.49 -10.36 -11.70
CA ALA A 418 12.33 -9.44 -10.96
C ALA A 418 11.71 -9.14 -9.59
N ILE A 419 12.48 -9.31 -8.53
CA ILE A 419 12.09 -8.92 -7.18
C ILE A 419 12.61 -7.51 -6.92
N ALA A 420 11.71 -6.55 -6.77
CA ALA A 420 12.00 -5.20 -6.31
C ALA A 420 11.98 -5.19 -4.78
N GLY A 421 13.17 -5.20 -4.18
CA GLY A 421 13.37 -5.19 -2.74
C GLY A 421 14.41 -6.20 -2.24
N GLY A 422 15.05 -5.87 -1.12
CA GLY A 422 15.94 -6.78 -0.41
C GLY A 422 15.20 -7.95 0.24
N SER A 423 15.93 -8.87 0.87
CA SER A 423 15.35 -10.03 1.57
C SER A 423 14.44 -9.65 2.74
N GLY A 424 14.65 -8.47 3.34
CA GLY A 424 13.77 -7.91 4.38
C GLY A 424 12.48 -7.30 3.83
N ALA A 425 12.36 -7.11 2.52
CA ALA A 425 11.12 -6.63 1.87
C ALA A 425 10.35 -7.79 1.24
N VAL A 426 11.05 -8.65 0.47
CA VAL A 426 10.54 -9.89 -0.12
C VAL A 426 11.49 -11.02 0.26
N SER A 427 11.02 -12.00 1.00
CA SER A 427 11.82 -13.02 1.68
C SER A 427 12.68 -13.85 0.73
N GLY A 428 13.72 -14.49 1.27
CA GLY A 428 14.50 -15.49 0.54
C GLY A 428 13.64 -16.66 0.08
N GLY A 429 12.74 -17.15 0.95
CA GLY A 429 11.87 -18.28 0.66
C GLY A 429 10.94 -18.04 -0.53
N ILE A 430 10.42 -16.83 -0.70
CA ILE A 430 9.66 -16.45 -1.91
C ILE A 430 10.52 -16.60 -3.18
N ALA A 431 11.75 -16.10 -3.15
CA ALA A 431 12.66 -16.21 -4.30
C ALA A 431 13.01 -17.68 -4.60
N ASP A 432 13.22 -18.49 -3.58
CA ASP A 432 13.58 -19.89 -3.72
C ASP A 432 12.41 -20.73 -4.24
N GLN A 433 11.18 -20.45 -3.78
CA GLN A 433 9.97 -21.07 -4.32
C GLN A 433 9.82 -20.82 -5.82
N LEU A 434 9.97 -19.56 -6.27
CA LEU A 434 9.84 -19.22 -7.68
C LEU A 434 10.92 -19.88 -8.54
N ARG A 435 12.16 -19.98 -8.04
CA ARG A 435 13.23 -20.71 -8.75
C ARG A 435 12.94 -22.21 -8.85
N ALA A 436 12.44 -22.82 -7.76
CA ALA A 436 12.05 -24.23 -7.74
C ALA A 436 10.90 -24.52 -8.72
N ASP A 437 10.05 -23.52 -8.96
CA ASP A 437 8.96 -23.54 -9.94
C ASP A 437 9.43 -23.27 -11.39
N GLY A 438 10.75 -23.22 -11.63
CA GLY A 438 11.33 -23.06 -12.97
C GLY A 438 11.39 -21.62 -13.48
N ILE A 439 11.03 -20.63 -12.65
CA ILE A 439 11.04 -19.21 -13.01
C ILE A 439 12.44 -18.62 -12.77
N ALA A 440 12.99 -17.91 -13.76
CA ALA A 440 14.25 -17.19 -13.60
C ALA A 440 14.07 -15.97 -12.67
N VAL A 441 14.73 -15.95 -11.51
CA VAL A 441 14.57 -14.88 -10.50
C VAL A 441 15.80 -13.98 -10.41
N SER A 442 15.62 -12.69 -10.70
CA SER A 442 16.57 -11.61 -10.41
C SER A 442 16.10 -10.78 -9.23
N ARG A 443 17.02 -10.32 -8.37
CA ARG A 443 16.68 -9.49 -7.20
C ARG A 443 17.39 -8.15 -7.26
N TYR A 444 16.64 -7.08 -7.07
CA TYR A 444 17.12 -5.71 -7.02
C TYR A 444 16.72 -5.11 -5.68
N GLY A 445 17.60 -5.23 -4.67
CA GLY A 445 17.35 -4.73 -3.33
C GLY A 445 18.58 -4.05 -2.77
N GLY A 446 18.44 -2.78 -2.39
CA GLY A 446 19.52 -2.01 -1.76
C GLY A 446 19.28 -1.74 -0.27
N ALA A 447 20.22 -1.02 0.35
CA ALA A 447 20.15 -0.67 1.78
C ALA A 447 18.97 0.28 2.10
N SER A 448 18.50 1.02 1.10
CA SER A 448 17.34 1.89 1.18
C SER A 448 16.46 1.77 -0.06
N ARG A 449 15.24 2.31 0.02
CA ARG A 449 14.30 2.44 -1.12
C ARG A 449 14.90 3.18 -2.32
N TYR A 450 15.84 4.10 -2.07
CA TYR A 450 16.52 4.85 -3.12
C TYR A 450 17.52 3.95 -3.85
N ASP A 451 18.22 3.10 -3.10
CA ASP A 451 19.17 2.15 -3.67
C ASP A 451 18.43 1.06 -4.47
N THR A 452 17.32 0.53 -3.95
CA THR A 452 16.44 -0.39 -4.69
C THR A 452 15.94 0.25 -5.99
N ALA A 453 15.41 1.48 -5.93
CA ALA A 453 14.93 2.18 -7.12
C ALA A 453 16.05 2.42 -8.15
N ALA A 454 17.26 2.75 -7.71
CA ALA A 454 18.42 2.88 -8.60
C ALA A 454 18.75 1.55 -9.29
N LEU A 455 18.81 0.45 -8.53
CA LEU A 455 19.13 -0.89 -9.05
C LEU A 455 18.08 -1.38 -10.05
N VAL A 456 16.79 -1.24 -9.73
CA VAL A 456 15.70 -1.61 -10.65
C VAL A 456 15.82 -0.79 -11.94
N ASN A 457 15.89 0.54 -11.86
CA ASN A 457 15.94 1.36 -13.07
C ASN A 457 17.22 1.09 -13.91
N GLN A 458 18.38 0.89 -13.29
CA GLN A 458 19.60 0.57 -14.04
C GLN A 458 19.52 -0.77 -14.79
N ALA A 459 18.82 -1.76 -14.23
CA ALA A 459 18.67 -3.07 -14.85
C ALA A 459 17.80 -3.04 -16.12
N TYR A 460 16.83 -2.12 -16.19
CA TYR A 460 15.89 -2.02 -17.31
C TYR A 460 16.16 -0.85 -18.26
N PHE A 461 16.91 0.16 -17.82
CA PHE A 461 17.22 1.37 -18.58
C PHE A 461 18.74 1.61 -18.57
N PRO A 462 19.49 0.98 -19.49
CA PRO A 462 20.92 1.24 -19.63
C PRO A 462 21.19 2.69 -20.07
N PRO A 463 22.41 3.21 -19.87
CA PRO A 463 22.80 4.55 -20.31
C PRO A 463 22.41 4.85 -21.76
N GLY A 464 21.72 5.97 -21.99
CA GLY A 464 21.28 6.38 -23.32
C GLY A 464 20.05 5.65 -23.88
N SER A 465 19.45 4.70 -23.15
CA SER A 465 18.25 3.96 -23.61
C SER A 465 16.98 4.80 -23.72
N THR A 466 16.92 5.93 -23.02
CA THR A 466 15.78 6.85 -23.06
C THR A 466 16.21 8.28 -22.78
N THR A 467 15.51 9.24 -23.38
CA THR A 467 15.71 10.67 -23.14
C THR A 467 14.82 11.20 -22.02
N THR A 468 13.85 10.41 -21.54
CA THR A 468 12.88 10.84 -20.52
C THR A 468 13.04 10.05 -19.24
N MET A 469 13.05 10.74 -18.10
CA MET A 469 12.99 10.13 -16.77
C MET A 469 11.92 10.81 -15.92
N PHE A 470 11.37 10.06 -14.97
CA PHE A 470 10.47 10.56 -13.94
C PHE A 470 11.18 10.59 -12.59
N LEU A 471 10.85 11.60 -11.79
CA LEU A 471 11.38 11.80 -10.45
C LEU A 471 10.23 12.10 -9.48
N ALA A 472 10.11 11.32 -8.43
CA ALA A 472 9.13 11.51 -7.36
C ALA A 472 9.78 11.44 -5.97
N THR A 473 9.05 11.82 -4.93
CA THR A 473 9.53 11.64 -3.55
C THR A 473 9.39 10.18 -3.10
N GLY A 474 10.33 9.68 -2.31
CA GLY A 474 10.33 8.32 -1.76
C GLY A 474 9.60 8.15 -0.41
N THR A 475 8.94 9.21 0.11
CA THR A 475 8.36 9.21 1.47
C THR A 475 6.86 9.49 1.55
N ASP A 476 6.26 10.21 0.60
CA ASP A 476 4.81 10.49 0.53
C ASP A 476 4.41 10.66 -0.94
N PHE A 477 3.89 9.61 -1.56
CA PHE A 477 3.86 9.47 -3.03
C PHE A 477 2.48 9.19 -3.66
N PRO A 478 1.36 9.71 -3.13
CA PRO A 478 0.06 9.57 -3.79
C PRO A 478 0.06 10.21 -5.18
N ASP A 479 0.79 11.32 -5.34
CA ASP A 479 0.98 12.06 -6.59
C ASP A 479 1.92 11.34 -7.58
N ALA A 480 2.79 10.46 -7.09
CA ALA A 480 3.70 9.69 -7.91
C ALA A 480 3.02 8.53 -8.64
N LEU A 481 1.88 8.00 -8.16
CA LEU A 481 1.17 6.88 -8.80
C LEU A 481 0.70 7.22 -10.21
N ALA A 482 0.08 8.39 -10.39
CA ALA A 482 -0.32 8.89 -11.70
C ALA A 482 0.89 9.08 -12.62
N GLY A 483 2.00 9.57 -12.05
CA GLY A 483 3.30 9.68 -12.74
C GLY A 483 3.90 8.32 -13.10
N ALA A 484 3.70 7.29 -12.28
CA ALA A 484 4.21 5.95 -12.52
C ALA A 484 3.51 5.27 -13.70
N ALA A 485 2.18 5.42 -13.80
CA ALA A 485 1.43 4.96 -14.97
C ALA A 485 1.92 5.64 -16.26
N LEU A 486 2.13 6.96 -16.21
CA LEU A 486 2.66 7.74 -17.33
C LEU A 486 4.10 7.34 -17.68
N ALA A 487 4.97 7.14 -16.68
CA ALA A 487 6.35 6.70 -16.86
C ALA A 487 6.42 5.31 -17.50
N GLY A 488 5.62 4.35 -16.98
CA GLY A 488 5.51 3.01 -17.53
C GLY A 488 5.01 3.03 -18.98
N ARG A 489 4.02 3.87 -19.29
CA ARG A 489 3.50 4.01 -20.65
C ARG A 489 4.52 4.56 -21.64
N LEU A 490 5.38 5.47 -21.17
CA LEU A 490 6.47 6.06 -21.97
C LEU A 490 7.72 5.18 -22.00
N ALA A 491 7.71 4.00 -21.38
CA ALA A 491 8.89 3.17 -21.16
C ALA A 491 10.06 4.01 -20.60
N ALA A 492 9.78 4.79 -19.55
CA ALA A 492 10.72 5.68 -18.89
C ALA A 492 10.94 5.24 -17.43
N PRO A 493 12.17 5.36 -16.90
CA PRO A 493 12.45 5.06 -15.49
C PRO A 493 11.74 6.06 -14.58
N LEU A 494 11.28 5.56 -13.43
CA LEU A 494 10.80 6.39 -12.32
C LEU A 494 11.77 6.24 -11.15
N TYR A 495 12.53 7.29 -10.90
CA TYR A 495 13.40 7.39 -9.74
C TYR A 495 12.63 8.01 -8.56
N VAL A 496 12.98 7.57 -7.36
CA VAL A 496 12.52 8.19 -6.11
C VAL A 496 13.66 8.91 -5.43
N THR A 497 13.41 10.08 -4.86
CA THR A 497 14.40 10.92 -4.17
C THR A 497 13.93 11.31 -2.78
N SER A 498 14.82 11.84 -1.95
CA SER A 498 14.39 12.59 -0.76
C SER A 498 13.75 13.91 -1.19
N ARG A 499 12.93 14.49 -0.30
CA ARG A 499 12.29 15.79 -0.54
C ARG A 499 13.30 16.91 -0.81
N ALA A 500 14.39 16.96 -0.05
CA ALA A 500 15.31 18.10 -0.01
C ALA A 500 16.48 17.99 -1.01
N CYS A 501 16.92 16.77 -1.31
CA CYS A 501 18.11 16.51 -2.10
C CYS A 501 18.05 15.11 -2.72
N THR A 502 18.97 14.81 -3.62
CA THR A 502 19.06 13.53 -4.30
C THR A 502 20.07 12.62 -3.62
N PRO A 503 19.66 11.44 -3.09
CA PRO A 503 20.58 10.44 -2.56
C PRO A 503 21.64 10.06 -3.59
N GLU A 504 22.87 9.79 -3.16
CA GLU A 504 24.03 9.62 -4.05
C GLU A 504 23.85 8.51 -5.10
N THR A 505 23.19 7.41 -4.73
CA THR A 505 22.90 6.29 -5.65
C THR A 505 21.94 6.70 -6.76
N ILE A 506 20.89 7.47 -6.44
CA ILE A 506 19.97 8.03 -7.43
C ILE A 506 20.68 9.10 -8.27
N ARG A 507 21.48 9.97 -7.63
CA ARG A 507 22.21 11.04 -8.32
C ARG A 507 23.12 10.49 -9.41
N SER A 508 23.86 9.44 -9.07
CA SER A 508 24.72 8.71 -10.00
C SER A 508 23.93 7.97 -11.07
N ALA A 509 22.82 7.32 -10.71
CA ALA A 509 21.96 6.63 -11.68
C ALA A 509 21.36 7.59 -12.72
N VAL A 510 20.84 8.74 -12.28
CA VAL A 510 20.28 9.79 -13.12
C VAL A 510 21.35 10.39 -14.04
N ALA A 511 22.55 10.64 -13.52
CA ALA A 511 23.66 11.14 -14.34
C ALA A 511 24.10 10.11 -15.39
N SER A 512 24.19 8.83 -15.03
CA SER A 512 24.57 7.74 -15.93
C SER A 512 23.53 7.48 -17.02
N LEU A 513 22.23 7.61 -16.70
CA LEU A 513 21.15 7.43 -17.68
C LEU A 513 21.28 8.41 -18.87
N GLY A 514 21.70 9.66 -18.59
CA GLY A 514 21.87 10.69 -19.63
C GLY A 514 20.56 11.26 -20.19
N ALA A 515 19.43 11.11 -19.47
CA ALA A 515 18.13 11.62 -19.91
C ALA A 515 18.12 13.16 -19.98
N SER A 516 17.75 13.72 -21.13
CA SER A 516 17.64 15.18 -21.34
C SER A 516 16.33 15.77 -20.79
N LYS A 517 15.30 14.94 -20.60
CA LYS A 517 13.95 15.34 -20.19
C LYS A 517 13.66 14.77 -18.80
N ARG A 518 13.53 15.65 -17.81
CA ARG A 518 13.26 15.29 -16.42
C ARG A 518 11.85 15.71 -16.03
N VAL A 519 11.00 14.73 -15.75
CA VAL A 519 9.63 14.95 -15.30
C VAL A 519 9.56 14.80 -13.79
N VAL A 520 9.29 15.89 -13.08
CA VAL A 520 9.18 15.91 -11.62
C VAL A 520 7.72 15.83 -11.22
N MET A 521 7.38 14.82 -10.42
CA MET A 521 6.06 14.62 -9.86
C MET A 521 5.93 15.36 -8.53
N GLY A 522 4.89 16.19 -8.41
CA GLY A 522 4.59 16.95 -7.20
C GLY A 522 5.26 18.33 -7.15
N GLY A 523 4.76 19.17 -6.24
CA GLY A 523 5.27 20.54 -6.04
C GLY A 523 6.63 20.56 -5.32
N ALA A 524 7.19 21.76 -5.12
CA ALA A 524 8.48 21.94 -4.43
C ALA A 524 8.47 21.41 -2.97
N GLY A 525 7.29 21.34 -2.35
CA GLY A 525 7.12 20.71 -1.03
C GLY A 525 7.24 19.18 -1.04
N ALA A 526 7.03 18.51 -2.19
CA ALA A 526 7.21 17.06 -2.34
C ALA A 526 8.62 16.75 -2.86
N VAL A 527 9.03 17.42 -3.94
CA VAL A 527 10.36 17.35 -4.54
C VAL A 527 10.88 18.78 -4.73
N SER A 528 11.77 19.22 -3.86
CA SER A 528 12.37 20.57 -3.90
C SER A 528 13.07 20.84 -5.24
N ASP A 529 13.29 22.10 -5.56
CA ASP A 529 14.01 22.48 -6.78
C ASP A 529 15.46 21.97 -6.77
N ALA A 530 16.07 21.86 -5.59
CA ALA A 530 17.38 21.25 -5.43
C ALA A 530 17.38 19.76 -5.80
N ALA A 531 16.42 18.99 -5.30
CA ALA A 531 16.27 17.58 -5.68
C ALA A 531 15.91 17.43 -7.17
N ALA A 532 15.00 18.28 -7.68
CA ALA A 532 14.63 18.35 -9.09
C ALA A 532 15.83 18.67 -9.99
N ALA A 533 16.79 19.45 -9.51
CA ALA A 533 18.05 19.77 -10.19
C ALA A 533 19.15 18.69 -10.01
N ASN A 534 18.85 17.57 -9.36
CA ASN A 534 19.81 16.49 -9.04
C ASN A 534 20.94 16.91 -8.10
N LEU A 535 20.71 17.90 -7.21
CA LEU A 535 21.68 18.26 -6.17
C LEU A 535 21.75 17.15 -5.13
N GLY A 536 22.97 16.73 -4.78
CA GLY A 536 23.24 15.63 -3.87
C GLY A 536 22.92 15.92 -2.40
N CYS A 537 22.63 14.87 -1.65
CA CYS A 537 22.56 14.92 -0.19
C CYS A 537 23.96 14.81 0.43
N LEU A 538 24.33 15.73 1.31
CA LEU A 538 25.51 15.56 2.15
C LEU A 538 25.24 14.54 3.26
N SER A 539 26.18 13.64 3.48
CA SER A 539 26.21 12.72 4.62
C SER A 539 27.18 13.27 5.67
N SER A 540 26.80 13.22 6.94
CA SER A 540 27.62 13.71 8.06
C SER A 540 27.44 12.88 9.33
N SER A 541 28.47 12.79 10.17
CA SER A 541 28.35 12.33 11.57
C SER A 541 28.20 13.51 12.53
N ALA A 542 27.80 13.23 13.77
CA ALA A 542 27.80 14.25 14.82
C ALA A 542 29.23 14.79 15.05
N PRO A 543 29.43 16.12 15.10
CA PRO A 543 30.71 16.70 15.45
C PRO A 543 31.01 16.52 16.95
N THR A 544 32.28 16.60 17.32
CA THR A 544 32.73 16.54 18.73
C THR A 544 33.46 17.82 19.12
N ILE A 545 33.55 18.08 20.42
CA ILE A 545 34.29 19.21 21.00
C ILE A 545 35.47 18.65 21.78
N ALA A 546 36.67 19.18 21.52
CA ALA A 546 37.88 18.90 22.29
C ALA A 546 38.30 20.15 23.11
N GLY A 547 38.97 19.93 24.24
CA GLY A 547 39.43 21.00 25.13
C GLY A 547 38.74 20.99 26.49
N SER A 548 39.27 21.80 27.42
CA SER A 548 38.74 21.92 28.78
C SER A 548 37.58 22.90 28.82
N VAL A 549 36.48 22.52 29.48
CA VAL A 549 35.25 23.32 29.58
C VAL A 549 35.36 24.33 30.72
N VAL A 550 36.38 25.17 30.66
CA VAL A 550 36.82 26.06 31.72
C VAL A 550 37.03 27.47 31.17
N VAL A 551 36.61 28.51 31.90
CA VAL A 551 36.84 29.91 31.50
C VAL A 551 38.32 30.16 31.23
N GLY A 552 38.63 30.82 30.12
CA GLY A 552 40.00 31.07 29.61
C GLY A 552 40.55 29.95 28.72
N SER A 553 39.97 28.74 28.75
CA SER A 553 40.37 27.64 27.87
C SER A 553 39.78 27.82 26.47
N THR A 554 40.45 27.20 25.48
CA THR A 554 39.97 27.14 24.11
C THR A 554 39.37 25.76 23.82
N LEU A 555 38.13 25.76 23.34
CA LEU A 555 37.47 24.59 22.79
C LEU A 555 37.73 24.53 21.28
N THR A 556 37.93 23.32 20.76
CA THR A 556 38.16 23.05 19.34
C THR A 556 37.06 22.16 18.80
N ALA A 557 36.38 22.59 17.74
CA ALA A 557 35.39 21.80 17.03
C ALA A 557 36.06 20.75 16.15
N ARG A 558 35.58 19.51 16.23
CA ARG A 558 35.94 18.42 15.33
C ARG A 558 34.72 18.09 14.48
N PRO A 559 34.73 18.35 13.16
CA PRO A 559 33.52 18.32 12.33
C PRO A 559 32.89 16.94 12.16
N GLY A 560 33.60 15.85 12.47
CA GLY A 560 33.15 14.48 12.22
C GLY A 560 33.45 14.02 10.79
N SER A 561 32.86 12.90 10.37
CA SER A 561 32.93 12.45 8.98
C SER A 561 31.89 13.20 8.14
N TRP A 562 32.27 13.56 6.93
CA TRP A 562 31.40 14.18 5.93
C TRP A 562 31.65 13.56 4.56
N THR A 563 30.70 13.74 3.64
CA THR A 563 30.95 13.49 2.21
C THR A 563 32.28 14.14 1.80
N ALA A 564 33.14 13.40 1.10
CA ALA A 564 34.47 13.87 0.71
C ALA A 564 34.41 15.18 -0.10
N GLY A 565 35.35 16.10 0.17
CA GLY A 565 35.42 17.42 -0.48
C GLY A 565 34.44 18.47 0.09
N THR A 566 33.90 18.26 1.29
CA THR A 566 33.04 19.23 1.97
C THR A 566 33.85 20.32 2.68
N SER A 567 33.44 21.57 2.50
CA SER A 567 33.97 22.74 3.23
C SER A 567 33.09 23.05 4.45
N PHE A 568 33.66 23.65 5.51
CA PHE A 568 32.96 23.83 6.79
C PHE A 568 32.88 25.27 7.23
N SER A 569 31.73 25.62 7.83
CA SER A 569 31.55 26.81 8.66
C SER A 569 31.01 26.40 10.04
N TYR A 570 31.27 27.22 11.06
CA TYR A 570 30.96 26.90 12.45
C TYR A 570 30.04 27.95 13.06
N GLN A 571 29.25 27.54 14.05
CA GLN A 571 28.54 28.42 14.95
C GLN A 571 28.51 27.79 16.34
N TRP A 572 29.19 28.42 17.30
CA TRP A 572 29.14 27.99 18.69
C TRP A 572 27.85 28.44 19.37
N LEU A 573 27.34 27.59 20.25
CA LEU A 573 26.08 27.76 20.96
C LEU A 573 26.31 27.65 22.47
N ALA A 574 25.61 28.45 23.25
CA ALA A 574 25.57 28.36 24.71
C ALA A 574 24.12 28.12 25.16
N ASN A 575 23.87 27.00 25.86
CA ASN A 575 22.52 26.52 26.19
C ASN A 575 21.59 26.47 24.95
N GLY A 576 22.14 26.13 23.78
CA GLY A 576 21.42 26.08 22.50
C GLY A 576 21.29 27.40 21.75
N ALA A 577 21.58 28.55 22.37
CA ALA A 577 21.52 29.87 21.73
C ALA A 577 22.86 30.24 21.08
N ALA A 578 22.83 30.90 19.92
CA ALA A 578 24.06 31.30 19.21
C ALA A 578 24.89 32.30 20.02
N ILE A 579 26.20 32.04 20.12
CA ILE A 579 27.17 33.01 20.65
C ILE A 579 27.56 33.94 19.49
N SER A 580 27.25 35.23 19.64
CA SER A 580 27.51 36.23 18.59
C SER A 580 28.98 36.23 18.17
N GLY A 581 29.23 36.22 16.85
CA GLY A 581 30.57 36.23 16.25
C GLY A 581 31.38 34.93 16.37
N ALA A 582 30.92 33.94 17.16
CA ALA A 582 31.65 32.70 17.39
C ALA A 582 31.50 31.71 16.22
N THR A 583 32.20 32.00 15.12
CA THR A 583 32.10 31.27 13.84
C THR A 583 33.39 30.56 13.41
N ALA A 584 34.46 30.70 14.21
CA ALA A 584 35.71 29.98 14.00
C ALA A 584 35.61 28.50 14.41
N SER A 585 36.55 27.67 13.95
CA SER A 585 36.68 26.28 14.38
C SER A 585 37.08 26.12 15.86
N THR A 586 37.43 27.22 16.52
CA THR A 586 37.76 27.28 17.95
C THR A 586 36.90 28.33 18.66
N LEU A 587 36.72 28.15 19.97
CA LEU A 587 36.06 29.11 20.86
C LEU A 587 36.85 29.24 22.15
N THR A 588 37.32 30.44 22.46
CA THR A 588 37.83 30.76 23.80
C THR A 588 36.67 31.07 24.73
N LEU A 589 36.60 30.35 25.85
CA LEU A 589 35.55 30.52 26.85
C LEU A 589 35.82 31.77 27.69
N THR A 590 34.82 32.64 27.81
CA THR A 590 34.89 33.85 28.66
C THR A 590 34.02 33.69 29.90
N ALA A 591 34.14 34.63 30.84
CA ALA A 591 33.26 34.69 32.01
C ALA A 591 31.77 34.69 31.62
N GLY A 592 31.40 35.25 30.46
CA GLY A 592 30.02 35.27 29.97
C GLY A 592 29.44 33.90 29.59
N GLN A 593 30.28 32.86 29.49
CA GLN A 593 29.84 31.47 29.28
C GLN A 593 29.77 30.64 30.56
N HIS A 594 30.19 31.15 31.72
CA HIS A 594 30.12 30.43 32.99
C HIS A 594 28.71 29.90 33.27
N GLY A 595 28.62 28.66 33.75
CA GLY A 595 27.37 27.94 34.03
C GLY A 595 26.60 27.47 32.78
N LYS A 596 27.01 27.87 31.57
CA LYS A 596 26.36 27.45 30.33
C LYS A 596 26.97 26.16 29.80
N ARG A 597 26.19 25.37 29.09
CA ARG A 597 26.66 24.20 28.32
C ARG A 597 26.93 24.62 26.89
N ILE A 598 28.06 24.22 26.35
CA ILE A 598 28.51 24.64 25.03
C ILE A 598 28.25 23.52 24.03
N SER A 599 27.76 23.88 22.85
CA SER A 599 27.73 22.98 21.69
C SER A 599 28.21 23.73 20.44
N VAL A 600 28.57 23.01 19.39
CA VAL A 600 28.95 23.60 18.11
C VAL A 600 28.07 23.03 17.00
N ARG A 601 27.54 23.92 16.16
CA ARG A 601 26.89 23.57 14.90
C ARG A 601 27.90 23.72 13.78
N VAL A 602 28.13 22.65 13.04
CA VAL A 602 29.01 22.60 11.86
C VAL A 602 28.11 22.54 10.64
N THR A 603 28.29 23.47 9.70
CA THR A 603 27.58 23.50 8.42
C THR A 603 28.55 23.15 7.31
N GLY A 604 28.24 22.09 6.57
CA GLY A 604 28.98 21.63 5.40
C GLY A 604 28.41 22.21 4.11
N ALA A 605 29.30 22.59 3.19
CA ALA A 605 28.95 23.01 1.83
C ALA A 605 29.86 22.35 0.79
N ARG A 606 29.26 21.89 -0.32
CA ARG A 606 29.95 21.30 -1.47
C ARG A 606 29.18 21.62 -2.74
N SER A 607 29.89 22.03 -3.79
CA SER A 607 29.26 22.29 -5.10
C SER A 607 28.53 21.04 -5.62
N GLY A 608 27.32 21.22 -6.13
CA GLY A 608 26.45 20.11 -6.56
C GLY A 608 25.71 19.40 -5.43
N TYR A 609 25.79 19.88 -4.18
CA TYR A 609 25.09 19.32 -3.02
C TYR A 609 24.29 20.39 -2.28
N VAL A 610 23.24 19.95 -1.59
CA VAL A 610 22.51 20.80 -0.63
C VAL A 610 23.33 20.89 0.66
N SER A 611 23.54 22.11 1.17
CA SER A 611 24.23 22.32 2.45
C SER A 611 23.49 21.62 3.59
N ALA A 612 24.24 21.06 4.52
CA ALA A 612 23.71 20.36 5.68
C ALA A 612 24.43 20.82 6.94
N SER A 613 23.78 20.68 8.10
CA SER A 613 24.37 21.03 9.39
C SER A 613 24.24 19.88 10.38
N ALA A 614 25.26 19.67 11.19
CA ALA A 614 25.27 18.75 12.32
C ALA A 614 25.66 19.51 13.60
N THR A 615 25.07 19.13 14.73
CA THR A 615 25.36 19.79 16.03
C THR A 615 25.93 18.78 17.01
N SER A 616 26.96 19.18 17.74
CA SER A 616 27.60 18.32 18.74
C SER A 616 26.68 18.12 19.94
N SER A 617 26.91 17.06 20.71
CA SER A 617 26.43 17.00 22.09
C SER A 617 26.91 18.22 22.88
N ALA A 618 26.10 18.67 23.83
CA ALA A 618 26.47 19.77 24.72
C ALA A 618 27.52 19.30 25.75
N THR A 619 28.46 20.18 26.09
CA THR A 619 29.47 19.93 27.13
C THR A 619 28.84 19.85 28.54
N ALA A 620 29.69 19.54 29.53
CA ALA A 620 29.42 19.95 30.91
C ALA A 620 29.24 21.48 31.01
N ALA A 621 28.68 21.96 32.12
CA ALA A 621 28.59 23.40 32.36
C ALA A 621 30.00 23.99 32.47
N VAL A 622 30.22 25.16 31.86
CA VAL A 622 31.49 25.88 31.94
C VAL A 622 31.74 26.31 33.38
N VAL A 623 32.88 25.92 33.91
CA VAL A 623 33.34 26.31 35.26
C VAL A 623 34.51 27.29 35.17
N TYR A 624 34.78 28.01 36.25
CA TYR A 624 36.06 28.70 36.37
C TYR A 624 37.18 27.69 36.66
N PRO A 625 38.44 27.98 36.29
CA PRO A 625 39.57 27.11 36.59
C PRO A 625 39.74 26.99 38.11
N GLN A 626 40.26 25.88 38.63
CA GLN A 626 40.46 25.76 40.09
C GLN A 626 41.33 26.88 40.66
N ARG A 627 42.24 27.39 39.82
CA ARG A 627 43.09 28.55 40.08
C ARG A 627 43.08 29.51 38.89
N THR A 628 43.07 30.81 39.13
CA THR A 628 43.16 31.85 38.08
C THR A 628 44.20 32.90 38.48
N PRO A 629 44.89 33.55 37.53
CA PRO A 629 45.77 34.66 37.84
C PRO A 629 45.00 35.82 38.49
N PRO A 630 45.70 36.67 39.27
CA PRO A 630 45.15 37.94 39.77
C PRO A 630 44.60 38.81 38.63
N VAL A 631 43.50 39.53 38.88
CA VAL A 631 42.97 40.53 37.93
C VAL A 631 43.90 41.74 37.78
N ASP A 632 44.72 42.04 38.79
CA ASP A 632 45.88 42.93 38.70
C ASP A 632 46.91 42.58 39.79
N ILE A 633 48.02 43.33 39.87
CA ILE A 633 49.12 43.11 40.83
C ILE A 633 48.69 43.16 42.31
N ARG A 634 47.50 43.66 42.62
CA ARG A 634 46.95 43.79 43.98
C ARG A 634 45.62 43.07 44.20
N ASN A 635 44.95 42.56 43.15
CA ASN A 635 43.58 42.07 43.27
C ASN A 635 43.35 40.69 42.64
N CYS A 636 42.65 39.84 43.38
CA CYS A 636 41.83 38.75 42.82
C CYS A 636 40.39 39.25 42.60
N PRO A 637 39.56 38.54 41.81
CA PRO A 637 38.11 38.78 41.84
C PRO A 637 37.62 38.83 43.30
N SER A 638 36.77 39.79 43.65
CA SER A 638 36.42 40.09 45.06
C SER A 638 35.79 38.92 45.82
N TRP A 639 35.32 37.90 45.10
CA TRP A 639 34.73 36.66 45.62
C TRP A 639 35.75 35.50 45.76
N ALA A 640 36.96 35.63 45.24
CA ALA A 640 37.91 34.53 45.07
C ALA A 640 38.90 34.44 46.25
N PRO A 641 39.05 33.28 46.91
CA PRO A 641 40.12 33.13 47.88
C PRO A 641 41.51 33.36 47.27
N ILE A 642 42.39 34.07 47.95
CA ILE A 642 43.75 34.38 47.49
C ILE A 642 44.72 33.30 48.00
N LYS A 643 45.59 32.80 47.13
CA LYS A 643 46.75 31.98 47.50
C LYS A 643 47.67 32.79 48.43
N GLY A 644 47.87 32.31 49.66
CA GLY A 644 48.77 32.90 50.65
C GLY A 644 50.10 32.15 50.78
N ASN A 645 50.96 32.64 51.68
CA ASN A 645 52.30 32.10 51.96
C ASN A 645 52.27 30.82 52.81
N HIS A 646 53.43 30.24 53.09
CA HIS A 646 53.55 29.16 54.08
C HIS A 646 53.24 29.65 55.50
N SER A 647 52.55 28.83 56.31
CA SER A 647 52.47 29.03 57.76
C SER A 647 53.82 28.78 58.44
N SER A 648 53.97 29.23 59.69
CA SER A 648 55.12 28.91 60.55
C SER A 648 55.33 27.40 60.77
N SER A 649 54.31 26.58 60.51
CA SER A 649 54.33 25.12 60.54
C SER A 649 54.65 24.45 59.21
N GLY A 650 54.92 25.22 58.14
CA GLY A 650 55.23 24.67 56.82
C GLY A 650 54.01 24.22 56.01
N GLU A 651 52.80 24.68 56.33
CA GLU A 651 51.59 24.36 55.56
C GLU A 651 51.21 25.52 54.63
N TRP A 652 50.76 25.22 53.41
CA TRP A 652 50.23 26.24 52.50
C TRP A 652 48.88 26.77 52.99
N ILE A 653 48.68 28.10 53.00
CA ILE A 653 47.42 28.73 53.44
C ILE A 653 46.76 29.59 52.36
N TYR A 654 45.43 29.67 52.37
CA TYR A 654 44.67 30.61 51.56
C TYR A 654 43.90 31.61 52.42
N HIS A 655 43.65 32.79 51.86
CA HIS A 655 42.87 33.85 52.49
C HIS A 655 41.52 34.00 51.78
N VAL A 656 40.44 34.21 52.52
CA VAL A 656 39.08 34.37 51.95
C VAL A 656 38.64 35.83 52.01
N PRO A 657 37.80 36.29 51.06
CA PRO A 657 37.23 37.63 51.12
C PRO A 657 36.62 37.93 52.51
N GLY A 658 36.96 39.08 53.09
CA GLY A 658 36.53 39.47 54.44
C GLY A 658 37.34 38.87 55.60
N GLY A 659 38.31 37.99 55.32
CA GLY A 659 39.26 37.49 56.31
C GLY A 659 40.29 38.53 56.71
N ARG A 660 40.77 38.48 57.96
CA ARG A 660 41.66 39.48 58.58
C ARG A 660 42.87 39.86 57.73
N SER A 661 43.53 38.89 57.09
CA SER A 661 44.74 39.12 56.28
C SER A 661 44.47 39.16 54.78
N TYR A 662 43.21 39.12 54.35
CA TYR A 662 42.87 39.07 52.92
C TYR A 662 43.31 40.33 52.18
N ALA A 663 43.06 41.51 52.76
CA ALA A 663 43.44 42.79 52.16
C ALA A 663 44.95 43.05 52.15
N ASP A 664 45.69 42.38 53.04
CA ASP A 664 47.15 42.51 53.17
C ASP A 664 47.91 41.48 52.31
N THR A 665 47.20 40.52 51.71
CA THR A 665 47.82 39.47 50.90
C THR A 665 47.99 39.95 49.46
N ASN A 666 49.24 40.01 48.99
CA ASN A 666 49.50 40.21 47.57
C ASN A 666 49.09 38.94 46.80
N PRO A 667 48.10 39.02 45.90
CA PRO A 667 47.63 37.85 45.20
C PRO A 667 48.67 37.39 44.17
N GLU A 668 49.19 36.18 44.35
CA GLU A 668 49.99 35.49 43.33
C GLU A 668 49.10 34.61 42.45
N GLU A 669 48.01 34.09 43.02
CA GLU A 669 47.06 33.20 42.37
C GLU A 669 45.73 33.24 43.14
N CYS A 670 44.61 33.07 42.47
CA CYS A 670 43.26 33.13 43.05
C CYS A 670 42.58 31.77 42.90
N PHE A 671 41.96 31.27 43.95
CA PHE A 671 41.12 30.08 43.91
C PHE A 671 39.69 30.44 43.51
N THR A 672 39.04 29.54 42.77
CA THR A 672 37.65 29.76 42.38
C THR A 672 36.66 29.60 43.54
N THR A 673 36.98 28.74 44.51
CA THR A 673 36.22 28.54 45.76
C THR A 673 37.16 28.16 46.90
N GLU A 674 36.69 28.25 48.14
CA GLU A 674 37.41 27.69 49.29
C GLU A 674 37.69 26.20 49.13
N ALA A 675 36.73 25.45 48.56
CA ALA A 675 36.90 24.03 48.27
C ALA A 675 38.01 23.77 47.25
N ALA A 676 38.17 24.64 46.24
CA ALA A 676 39.26 24.56 45.27
C ALA A 676 40.62 24.79 45.93
N ALA A 677 40.70 25.70 46.90
CA ALA A 677 41.91 25.93 47.69
C ALA A 677 42.29 24.70 48.53
N VAL A 678 41.31 24.13 49.22
CA VAL A 678 41.48 22.91 50.04
C VAL A 678 41.90 21.72 49.18
N ALA A 679 41.23 21.49 48.05
CA ALA A 679 41.58 20.42 47.12
C ALA A 679 43.00 20.56 46.56
N ALA A 680 43.51 21.79 46.48
CA ALA A 680 44.86 22.06 46.00
C ALA A 680 45.93 22.03 47.12
N GLY A 681 45.58 21.54 48.32
CA GLY A 681 46.49 21.34 49.45
C GLY A 681 46.63 22.53 50.39
N TYR A 682 45.77 23.54 50.28
CA TYR A 682 45.86 24.76 51.07
C TYR A 682 44.81 24.72 52.17
N ARG A 683 45.19 24.96 53.41
CA ARG A 683 44.20 25.13 54.48
C ARG A 683 43.78 26.59 54.60
N LYS A 684 42.60 26.84 55.16
CA LYS A 684 42.16 28.20 55.45
C LYS A 684 43.13 28.86 56.44
N SER A 685 43.46 30.14 56.24
CA SER A 685 44.22 30.89 57.24
C SER A 685 43.46 30.87 58.57
N LYS A 686 44.19 30.69 59.67
CA LYS A 686 43.61 30.79 61.01
C LYS A 686 43.36 32.27 61.30
N VAL A 687 42.22 32.57 61.91
CA VAL A 687 41.72 33.93 62.20
C VAL A 687 42.76 34.78 62.93
#